data_AF-A0A957TK26-F1
#
_entry.id   AF-A0A957TK26-F1
#
_cell.length_a   1.000
_cell.length_b   1.000
_cell.length_c   1.000
_cell.angle_alpha   90.00
_cell.angle_beta   90.00
_cell.angle_gamma   90.00
#
_symmetry.space_group_name_H-M   'P 1'
#
loop_
_entity.id
_entity.type
_entity.pdbx_description
1 polymer ?
#
loop_
_entity_poly.entity_id
_entity_poly.type
_entity_poly.pdbx_seq_one_letter_code
_entity_poly.pdbx_strand_id
1 'polypeptide(L)'
;GFDIDIVREFARRWLGDPSAVEFVTGEPSEQVDRLVNEEVDLVASALVEQREWAERIDFSQTYLGEPVVSLPLTIGLPRNDSLYRELVNVTLQELKRDGTYDTIYQRWFGADAQEFDLAIIPGDAGYLLSSLNELASLPRVRSAGESTFERIRSRGNLLRVGVSADQAPFSTRNESAMTGFDVDLLQALAEQWQVDVEFVPVAPGERQQSLRSGTVDILAGGLQHTKDQEAELAFSQTYYMGGASLLSLPDAGIQSLNDLDGRVVAVLENTPLAAQLQALADANGLTITIQETASYEAARAALQQGGVTALLADSSAIAQLGTTGHAWGILRNILDATPYAFGVPATDSYFGNLVNATLQQLKVTDRYDELYRKWFGTDTEPFALEVLPGTWPYNFVDSPTNLDVPVRSKVEEIQQRGRLVAGVPFDLPPFGLATGTEEDATPTGFDIDILHEFAKRWLGDVDAIDFVPVTAANATQLLASGEIDLAAAVLPRRLNLEEASDLSQTYYRGQQALMVRSDSQLTSLAAINNTTLGVLQGAPAIEQMQLLANREGLSVNIQPYAELSAAIAALQANQVDGLIGLQPILEQLAASESGLVVLTGLFPAEAYAIAVPNFDKRFRDLVNFTLQEMQQDGTYMRITRRWLPNSGPTEIEIWPGISYLDLDLIPMVRVPAGEFTRGNL
;
A
#
# COMPACT_ATOMS: atom_id res chain seq x y z
N GLY A 1 -0.87 33.12 -28.08
CA GLY A 1 -1.38 34.22 -27.23
C GLY A 1 -1.72 33.66 -25.87
N PHE A 2 -2.81 32.89 -25.80
CA PHE A 2 -3.18 32.07 -24.65
C PHE A 2 -2.01 31.25 -24.10
N ASP A 3 -1.35 30.45 -24.94
CA ASP A 3 -0.22 29.59 -24.52
C ASP A 3 0.96 30.40 -23.93
N ILE A 4 1.20 31.61 -24.45
CA ILE A 4 2.25 32.50 -23.95
C ILE A 4 1.91 32.97 -22.53
N ASP A 5 0.66 33.34 -22.28
CA ASP A 5 0.23 33.77 -20.94
C ASP A 5 0.26 32.60 -19.94
N ILE A 6 -0.09 31.38 -20.37
CA ILE A 6 0.06 30.15 -19.56
C ILE A 6 1.54 29.91 -19.21
N VAL A 7 2.45 29.96 -20.18
CA VAL A 7 3.89 29.72 -19.93
C VAL A 7 4.52 30.83 -19.09
N ARG A 8 4.12 32.10 -19.28
CA ARG A 8 4.58 33.19 -18.39
C ARG A 8 4.13 32.98 -16.95
N GLU A 9 2.96 32.41 -16.78
CA GLU A 9 2.41 32.10 -15.49
C GLU A 9 3.13 30.90 -14.83
N PHE A 10 3.58 29.92 -15.62
CA PHE A 10 4.55 28.93 -15.15
C PHE A 10 5.86 29.59 -14.70
N ALA A 11 6.46 30.45 -15.53
CA ALA A 11 7.68 31.17 -15.17
C ALA A 11 7.51 32.02 -13.90
N ARG A 12 6.36 32.68 -13.73
CA ARG A 12 6.02 33.42 -12.50
C ARG A 12 6.05 32.54 -11.26
N ARG A 13 5.46 31.34 -11.33
CA ARG A 13 5.35 30.41 -10.19
C ARG A 13 6.65 29.67 -9.91
N TRP A 14 7.33 29.23 -10.96
CA TRP A 14 8.53 28.41 -10.84
C TRP A 14 9.78 29.25 -10.58
N LEU A 15 9.90 30.41 -11.23
CA LEU A 15 11.10 31.24 -11.24
C LEU A 15 10.92 32.59 -10.54
N GLY A 16 9.70 32.90 -10.06
CA GLY A 16 9.38 34.18 -9.42
C GLY A 16 9.31 35.37 -10.39
N ASP A 17 9.53 35.16 -11.68
CA ASP A 17 9.56 36.20 -12.70
C ASP A 17 8.87 35.71 -14.00
N PRO A 18 7.73 36.31 -14.40
CA PRO A 18 7.03 35.95 -15.63
C PRO A 18 7.82 36.27 -16.91
N SER A 19 8.89 37.07 -16.82
CA SER A 19 9.78 37.38 -17.94
C SER A 19 10.99 36.45 -18.05
N ALA A 20 11.18 35.54 -17.09
CA ALA A 20 12.22 34.52 -17.10
C ALA A 20 11.89 33.35 -18.04
N VAL A 21 11.42 33.66 -19.25
CA VAL A 21 11.14 32.70 -20.31
C VAL A 21 11.62 33.29 -21.64
N GLU A 22 12.40 32.52 -22.38
CA GLU A 22 12.77 32.84 -23.76
C GLU A 22 11.82 32.12 -24.71
N PHE A 23 11.04 32.88 -25.48
CA PHE A 23 10.16 32.30 -26.49
C PHE A 23 10.91 32.14 -27.81
N VAL A 24 11.22 30.90 -28.17
CA VAL A 24 11.82 30.55 -29.45
C VAL A 24 10.71 30.38 -30.49
N THR A 25 10.73 31.22 -31.53
CA THR A 25 9.80 31.09 -32.66
C THR A 25 10.29 30.00 -33.60
N GLY A 26 9.41 29.08 -33.99
CA GLY A 26 9.70 28.05 -34.99
C GLY A 26 8.42 27.60 -35.70
N GLU A 27 8.58 27.11 -36.93
CA GLU A 27 7.48 26.48 -37.66
C GLU A 27 6.98 25.25 -36.89
N PRO A 28 5.67 24.92 -36.95
CA PRO A 28 5.10 23.80 -36.20
C PRO A 28 5.83 22.47 -36.40
N SER A 29 6.33 22.24 -37.61
CA SER A 29 7.10 21.04 -37.97
C SER A 29 8.46 20.95 -37.30
N GLU A 30 9.03 22.07 -36.86
CA GLU A 30 10.36 22.12 -36.22
C GLU A 30 10.26 22.09 -34.70
N GLN A 31 9.10 22.39 -34.12
CA GLN A 31 8.96 22.55 -32.66
C GLN A 31 9.22 21.23 -31.92
N VAL A 32 8.75 20.10 -32.46
CA VAL A 32 9.03 18.77 -31.88
C VAL A 32 10.50 18.42 -32.03
N ASP A 33 11.12 18.69 -33.18
CA ASP A 33 12.55 18.43 -33.39
C ASP A 33 13.41 19.27 -32.44
N ARG A 34 13.03 20.53 -32.20
CA ARG A 34 13.70 21.40 -31.22
C ARG A 34 13.58 20.86 -29.80
N LEU A 35 12.40 20.35 -29.42
CA LEU A 35 12.19 19.72 -28.12
C LEU A 35 13.00 18.42 -27.98
N VAL A 36 13.04 17.59 -29.03
CA VAL A 36 13.83 16.35 -29.08
C VAL A 36 15.33 16.61 -29.03
N ASN A 37 15.79 17.69 -29.66
CA ASN A 37 17.19 18.11 -29.70
C ASN A 37 17.59 18.99 -28.50
N GLU A 38 16.72 19.13 -27.49
CA GLU A 38 16.96 19.93 -26.27
C GLU A 38 17.26 21.42 -26.56
N GLU A 39 16.75 21.95 -27.68
CA GLU A 39 16.84 23.38 -28.00
C GLU A 39 15.78 24.23 -27.30
N VAL A 40 14.70 23.60 -26.83
CA VAL A 40 13.61 24.23 -26.06
C VAL A 40 13.17 23.30 -24.93
N ASP A 41 12.77 23.87 -23.78
CA ASP A 41 12.37 23.10 -22.59
C ASP A 41 10.95 22.55 -22.68
N LEU A 42 10.04 23.29 -23.34
CA LEU A 42 8.64 22.90 -23.55
C LEU A 42 8.12 23.47 -24.87
N VAL A 43 7.11 22.83 -25.42
CA VAL A 43 6.36 23.31 -26.58
C VAL A 43 4.92 23.58 -26.15
N ALA A 44 4.63 24.84 -25.83
CA ALA A 44 3.28 25.33 -25.56
C ALA A 44 2.72 25.94 -26.84
N SER A 45 2.17 25.07 -27.65
CA SER A 45 1.75 25.38 -29.01
C SER A 45 0.59 24.48 -29.33
N ALA A 46 -0.49 25.04 -29.88
CA ALA A 46 -1.62 24.26 -30.37
C ALA A 46 -1.25 23.48 -31.66
N LEU A 47 -0.18 22.67 -31.67
CA LEU A 47 0.42 22.14 -32.89
C LEU A 47 0.91 20.71 -32.64
N VAL A 48 0.50 19.71 -33.43
CA VAL A 48 1.11 19.37 -34.73
C VAL A 48 0.08 18.97 -35.84
N GLU A 49 -1.19 18.75 -35.52
CA GLU A 49 -2.17 18.21 -36.51
C GLU A 49 -2.90 19.27 -37.37
N GLN A 50 -2.78 20.57 -37.07
CA GLN A 50 -3.69 21.59 -37.62
C GLN A 50 -3.26 22.26 -38.95
N ARG A 51 -2.28 21.71 -39.68
CA ARG A 51 -1.81 22.30 -40.95
C ARG A 51 -2.95 22.48 -41.98
N GLU A 52 -3.92 21.57 -42.02
CA GLU A 52 -5.06 21.65 -42.94
C GLU A 52 -6.18 22.58 -42.47
N TRP A 53 -6.22 22.92 -41.17
CA TRP A 53 -7.31 23.71 -40.56
C TRP A 53 -7.02 25.21 -40.57
N ALA A 54 -5.78 25.62 -40.33
CA ALA A 54 -5.39 27.02 -40.29
C ALA A 54 -5.61 27.76 -41.63
N GLU A 55 -5.55 27.05 -42.77
CA GLU A 55 -5.84 27.61 -44.09
C GLU A 55 -7.35 27.80 -44.36
N ARG A 56 -8.22 27.19 -43.55
CA ARG A 56 -9.68 27.11 -43.77
C ARG A 56 -10.51 27.94 -42.78
N ILE A 57 -9.91 28.47 -41.72
CA ILE A 57 -10.61 29.18 -40.66
C ILE A 57 -10.50 30.70 -40.86
N ASP A 58 -11.66 31.33 -41.05
CA ASP A 58 -11.81 32.78 -40.96
C ASP A 58 -12.12 33.17 -39.51
N PHE A 59 -11.12 33.66 -38.79
CA PHE A 59 -11.23 34.09 -37.39
C PHE A 59 -12.11 35.33 -37.17
N SER A 60 -12.71 35.90 -38.23
CA SER A 60 -13.66 37.01 -38.12
C SER A 60 -15.10 36.59 -37.79
N GLN A 61 -15.39 35.29 -37.70
CA GLN A 61 -16.74 34.78 -37.43
C GLN A 61 -16.95 34.27 -36.01
N THR A 62 -18.16 34.47 -35.50
CA THR A 62 -18.62 33.97 -34.20
C THR A 62 -19.22 32.57 -34.36
N TYR A 63 -18.75 31.60 -33.57
CA TYR A 63 -19.28 30.24 -33.56
C TYR A 63 -20.63 30.17 -32.82
N LEU A 64 -21.61 29.48 -33.41
CA LEU A 64 -22.94 29.23 -32.82
C LEU A 64 -23.14 27.71 -32.70
N GLY A 65 -23.01 27.16 -31.48
CA GLY A 65 -23.34 25.76 -31.16
C GLY A 65 -22.18 24.94 -30.56
N GLU A 66 -22.52 23.72 -30.12
CA GLU A 66 -21.57 22.72 -29.61
C GLU A 66 -20.62 22.22 -30.71
N PRO A 67 -19.32 21.99 -30.42
CA PRO A 67 -18.35 21.53 -31.41
C PRO A 67 -18.71 20.14 -31.95
N VAL A 68 -18.61 19.95 -33.27
CA VAL A 68 -18.85 18.66 -33.93
C VAL A 68 -17.76 17.63 -33.61
N VAL A 69 -16.54 18.11 -33.31
CA VAL A 69 -15.39 17.32 -32.87
C VAL A 69 -14.62 18.15 -31.84
N SER A 70 -14.25 17.53 -30.72
CA SER A 70 -13.34 18.08 -29.72
C SER A 70 -12.03 17.30 -29.78
N LEU A 71 -10.90 18.01 -29.90
CA LEU A 71 -9.56 17.44 -29.81
C LEU A 71 -8.86 18.04 -28.59
N PRO A 72 -8.34 17.22 -27.66
CA PRO A 72 -7.57 17.74 -26.54
C PRO A 72 -6.29 18.39 -27.06
N LEU A 73 -6.01 19.62 -26.62
CA LEU A 73 -4.72 20.27 -26.82
C LEU A 73 -3.81 19.96 -25.63
N THR A 74 -2.54 19.68 -25.89
CA THR A 74 -1.55 19.29 -24.87
C THR A 74 -0.28 20.13 -24.98
N ILE A 75 0.42 20.34 -23.86
CA ILE A 75 1.77 20.92 -23.85
C ILE A 75 2.77 19.81 -24.15
N GLY A 76 3.64 20.01 -25.16
CA GLY A 76 4.71 19.09 -25.49
C GLY A 76 5.86 19.22 -24.50
N LEU A 77 6.29 18.09 -23.93
CA LEU A 77 7.34 18.03 -22.90
C LEU A 77 8.41 16.98 -23.26
N PRO A 78 9.62 17.09 -22.70
CA PRO A 78 10.66 16.07 -22.87
C PRO A 78 10.13 14.70 -22.42
N ARG A 79 10.29 13.68 -23.28
CA ARG A 79 9.70 12.34 -23.09
C ARG A 79 10.12 11.64 -21.78
N ASN A 80 11.24 12.04 -21.19
CA ASN A 80 11.87 11.36 -20.06
C ASN A 80 11.96 12.21 -18.79
N ASP A 81 11.14 13.27 -18.66
CA ASP A 81 11.12 14.14 -17.48
C ASP A 81 9.73 14.13 -16.82
N SER A 82 9.45 13.05 -16.07
CA SER A 82 8.19 12.84 -15.37
C SER A 82 7.95 13.90 -14.29
N LEU A 83 9.00 14.34 -13.59
CA LEU A 83 8.90 15.42 -12.60
C LEU A 83 8.52 16.75 -13.26
N TYR A 84 9.11 17.07 -14.41
CA TYR A 84 8.73 18.26 -15.16
C TYR A 84 7.32 18.17 -15.74
N ARG A 85 6.90 16.98 -16.17
CA ARG A 85 5.52 16.72 -16.57
C ARG A 85 4.54 16.90 -15.41
N GLU A 86 4.81 16.32 -14.26
CA GLU A 86 3.95 16.49 -13.09
C GLU A 86 3.94 17.94 -12.65
N LEU A 87 5.07 18.65 -12.67
CA LEU A 87 5.12 20.09 -12.39
C LEU A 87 4.18 20.88 -13.30
N VAL A 88 4.22 20.63 -14.61
CA VAL A 88 3.34 21.28 -15.59
C VAL A 88 1.86 20.97 -15.31
N ASN A 89 1.52 19.69 -15.12
CA ASN A 89 0.15 19.25 -14.86
C ASN A 89 -0.42 19.85 -13.57
N VAL A 90 0.38 19.80 -12.51
CA VAL A 90 0.03 20.33 -11.20
C VAL A 90 -0.13 21.85 -11.24
N THR A 91 0.79 22.55 -11.91
CA THR A 91 0.70 24.02 -12.07
C THR A 91 -0.56 24.40 -12.85
N LEU A 92 -0.93 23.67 -13.90
CA LEU A 92 -2.20 23.90 -14.63
C LEU A 92 -3.42 23.73 -13.73
N GLN A 93 -3.41 22.72 -12.86
CA GLN A 93 -4.51 22.48 -11.91
C GLN A 93 -4.60 23.58 -10.86
N GLU A 94 -3.47 24.08 -10.34
CA GLU A 94 -3.48 25.24 -9.44
C GLU A 94 -4.08 26.47 -10.12
N LEU A 95 -3.68 26.73 -11.37
CA LEU A 95 -4.20 27.84 -12.15
C LEU A 95 -5.70 27.73 -12.33
N LYS A 96 -6.22 26.52 -12.56
CA LYS A 96 -7.66 26.30 -12.62
C LYS A 96 -8.31 26.51 -11.25
N ARG A 97 -7.72 25.97 -10.19
CA ARG A 97 -8.27 26.04 -8.83
C ARG A 97 -8.34 27.46 -8.28
N ASP A 98 -7.36 28.31 -8.58
CA ASP A 98 -7.32 29.70 -8.12
C ASP A 98 -7.94 30.71 -9.10
N GLY A 99 -8.48 30.22 -10.22
CA GLY A 99 -9.15 31.02 -11.25
C GLY A 99 -8.20 31.80 -12.17
N THR A 100 -6.88 31.65 -12.04
CA THR A 100 -5.91 32.28 -12.96
C THR A 100 -6.05 31.71 -14.37
N TYR A 101 -6.23 30.40 -14.51
CA TYR A 101 -6.48 29.75 -15.79
C TYR A 101 -7.73 30.33 -16.44
N ASP A 102 -8.83 30.44 -15.70
CA ASP A 102 -10.10 30.95 -16.19
C ASP A 102 -9.99 32.43 -16.59
N THR A 103 -9.22 33.22 -15.84
CA THR A 103 -8.92 34.62 -16.18
C THR A 103 -8.14 34.74 -17.49
N ILE A 104 -7.14 33.88 -17.70
CA ILE A 104 -6.37 33.82 -18.95
C ILE A 104 -7.28 33.34 -20.09
N TYR A 105 -8.08 32.30 -19.85
CA TYR A 105 -9.02 31.74 -20.82
C TYR A 105 -10.03 32.78 -21.30
N GLN A 106 -10.72 33.45 -20.37
CA GLN A 106 -11.70 34.50 -20.68
C GLN A 106 -11.08 35.71 -21.42
N ARG A 107 -9.81 36.05 -21.13
CA ARG A 107 -9.10 37.12 -21.85
C ARG A 107 -8.94 36.80 -23.34
N TRP A 108 -8.60 35.55 -23.66
CA TRP A 108 -8.28 35.15 -25.04
C TRP A 108 -9.49 34.65 -25.82
N PHE A 109 -10.46 34.03 -25.15
CA PHE A 109 -11.63 33.40 -25.79
C PHE A 109 -12.95 34.14 -25.52
N GLY A 110 -12.96 35.12 -24.61
CA GLY A 110 -14.13 35.97 -24.29
C GLY A 110 -14.86 35.53 -23.03
N ALA A 111 -15.58 36.47 -22.40
CA ALA A 111 -16.33 36.22 -21.17
C ALA A 111 -17.57 35.33 -21.35
N ASP A 112 -18.07 35.22 -22.59
CA ASP A 112 -19.21 34.37 -22.95
C ASP A 112 -18.77 32.98 -23.46
N ALA A 113 -17.47 32.68 -23.46
CA ALA A 113 -16.97 31.36 -23.85
C ALA A 113 -17.32 30.32 -22.78
N GLN A 114 -17.71 29.12 -23.22
CA GLN A 114 -17.89 27.99 -22.33
C GLN A 114 -16.57 27.71 -21.61
N GLU A 115 -16.60 27.66 -20.28
CA GLU A 115 -15.40 27.37 -19.51
C GLU A 115 -14.86 25.99 -19.88
N PHE A 116 -13.55 25.92 -20.14
CA PHE A 116 -12.89 24.64 -20.34
C PHE A 116 -12.91 23.86 -19.03
N ASP A 117 -13.58 22.71 -19.04
CA ASP A 117 -13.68 21.80 -17.91
C ASP A 117 -12.37 21.01 -17.77
N LEU A 118 -11.36 21.67 -17.20
CA LEU A 118 -10.11 21.02 -16.82
C LEU A 118 -10.40 20.13 -15.61
N ALA A 119 -10.31 18.81 -15.79
CA ALA A 119 -10.44 17.85 -14.71
C ALA A 119 -9.41 18.17 -13.60
N ILE A 120 -9.90 18.55 -12.42
CA ILE A 120 -9.09 18.79 -11.23
C ILE A 120 -8.91 17.44 -10.52
N ILE A 121 -7.68 16.92 -10.52
CA ILE A 121 -7.30 15.71 -9.81
C ILE A 121 -7.11 16.10 -8.32
N PRO A 122 -7.73 15.40 -7.35
CA PRO A 122 -7.52 15.69 -5.93
C PRO A 122 -6.05 15.47 -5.52
N GLY A 123 -5.40 16.50 -4.95
CA GLY A 123 -4.02 16.46 -4.46
C GLY A 123 -3.42 17.87 -4.42
N ASP A 124 -2.64 18.23 -3.39
CA ASP A 124 -2.03 19.57 -3.31
C ASP A 124 -0.69 19.58 -4.05
N ALA A 125 -0.57 20.53 -4.97
CA ALA A 125 0.59 20.84 -5.79
C ALA A 125 1.86 21.23 -5.02
N GLY A 126 1.73 21.58 -3.74
CA GLY A 126 2.78 22.19 -2.94
C GLY A 126 4.08 21.37 -2.84
N TYR A 127 4.04 20.05 -3.03
CA TYR A 127 5.23 19.18 -2.86
C TYR A 127 6.24 19.26 -4.03
N LEU A 128 5.81 19.58 -5.26
CA LEU A 128 6.72 19.70 -6.43
C LEU A 128 7.42 21.06 -6.45
N LEU A 129 6.73 22.14 -6.05
CA LEU A 129 7.28 23.49 -6.09
C LEU A 129 8.31 23.75 -4.98
N SER A 130 8.16 23.13 -3.80
CA SER A 130 9.18 23.21 -2.74
C SER A 130 10.46 22.45 -3.11
N SER A 131 10.34 21.36 -3.86
CA SER A 131 11.46 20.51 -4.24
C SER A 131 12.21 21.04 -5.48
N LEU A 132 11.58 21.78 -6.40
CA LEU A 132 12.25 22.26 -7.61
C LEU A 132 13.18 23.45 -7.42
N ASN A 133 12.85 24.39 -6.52
CA ASN A 133 13.76 25.48 -6.17
C ASN A 133 15.02 24.97 -5.44
N GLU A 134 14.93 23.83 -4.77
CA GLU A 134 16.08 23.14 -4.17
C GLU A 134 16.81 22.28 -5.21
N LEU A 135 16.11 21.49 -6.04
CA LEU A 135 16.67 20.57 -7.03
C LEU A 135 17.40 21.27 -8.20
N ALA A 136 16.94 22.43 -8.65
CA ALA A 136 17.60 23.18 -9.74
C ALA A 136 18.98 23.74 -9.33
N SER A 137 19.24 23.84 -8.04
CA SER A 137 20.50 24.33 -7.47
C SER A 137 21.48 23.21 -7.09
N LEU A 138 21.04 21.95 -7.14
CA LEU A 138 21.87 20.80 -6.77
C LEU A 138 22.63 20.29 -7.99
N PRO A 139 23.96 20.09 -7.91
CA PRO A 139 24.66 19.31 -8.92
C PRO A 139 24.05 17.91 -8.98
N ARG A 140 23.93 17.33 -10.19
CA ARG A 140 23.59 15.90 -10.41
C ARG A 140 24.67 15.01 -9.78
N VAL A 141 24.58 14.85 -8.47
CA VAL A 141 25.35 13.99 -7.60
C VAL A 141 24.31 13.33 -6.71
N ARG A 142 24.48 12.03 -6.41
CA ARG A 142 23.72 11.35 -5.35
C ARG A 142 23.74 12.24 -4.11
N SER A 143 22.65 12.94 -3.79
CA SER A 143 22.51 13.46 -2.44
C SER A 143 22.16 12.23 -1.60
N ALA A 144 23.17 11.69 -0.91
CA ALA A 144 22.89 10.85 0.25
C ALA A 144 22.03 11.71 1.18
N GLY A 145 20.72 11.53 1.15
CA GLY A 145 19.83 12.13 2.12
C GLY A 145 20.32 11.70 3.50
N GLU A 146 20.50 12.65 4.42
CA GLU A 146 20.86 12.33 5.80
C GLU A 146 19.77 11.41 6.37
N SER A 147 20.13 10.16 6.69
CA SER A 147 19.20 9.21 7.32
C SER A 147 18.60 9.78 8.60
N THR A 148 17.42 9.29 8.94
CA THR A 148 16.73 9.65 10.18
C THR A 148 17.56 9.29 11.41
N PHE A 149 18.29 8.17 11.36
CA PHE A 149 19.24 7.78 12.41
C PHE A 149 20.32 8.83 12.63
N GLU A 150 20.92 9.34 11.55
CA GLU A 150 21.97 10.35 11.64
C GLU A 150 21.44 11.68 12.21
N ARG A 151 20.25 12.13 11.78
CA ARG A 151 19.60 13.32 12.36
C ARG A 151 19.32 13.19 13.86
N ILE A 152 18.87 12.03 14.31
CA ILE A 152 18.59 11.79 15.73
C ILE A 152 19.91 11.79 16.53
N ARG A 153 20.96 11.13 16.02
CA ARG A 153 22.28 11.07 16.67
C ARG A 153 22.97 12.44 16.71
N SER A 154 22.91 13.22 15.63
CA SER A 154 23.53 14.54 15.55
C SER A 154 22.92 15.55 16.53
N ARG A 155 21.67 15.31 16.97
CA ARG A 155 21.00 16.05 18.05
C ARG A 155 21.19 15.45 19.44
N GLY A 156 22.17 14.55 19.62
CA GLY A 156 22.47 13.93 20.90
C GLY A 156 21.51 12.82 21.29
N ASN A 157 21.10 11.98 20.33
CA ASN A 157 20.11 10.92 20.49
C ASN A 157 18.73 11.43 20.90
N LEU A 158 18.28 12.54 20.31
CA LEU A 158 16.96 13.11 20.56
C LEU A 158 16.02 12.82 19.38
N LEU A 159 15.02 11.98 19.62
CA LEU A 159 13.91 11.71 18.70
C LEU A 159 12.84 12.78 18.83
N ARG A 160 12.47 13.44 17.73
CA ARG A 160 11.36 14.40 17.69
C ARG A 160 10.13 13.76 17.10
N VAL A 161 9.06 13.70 17.89
CA VAL A 161 7.78 13.09 17.51
C VAL A 161 6.75 14.17 17.28
N GLY A 162 6.27 14.33 16.05
CA GLY A 162 5.16 15.21 15.73
C GLY A 162 3.84 14.59 16.18
N VAL A 163 3.06 15.26 17.03
CA VAL A 163 1.79 14.75 17.57
C VAL A 163 0.66 15.77 17.50
N SER A 164 -0.57 15.28 17.37
CA SER A 164 -1.77 16.11 17.54
C SER A 164 -2.00 16.43 19.03
N ALA A 165 -2.41 17.66 19.35
CA ALA A 165 -2.64 18.07 20.75
C ALA A 165 -4.02 17.69 21.32
N ASP A 166 -4.91 17.16 20.48
CA ASP A 166 -6.36 17.06 20.71
C ASP A 166 -6.99 15.76 20.18
N GLN A 167 -6.21 14.69 20.04
CA GLN A 167 -6.63 13.38 19.53
C GLN A 167 -6.66 12.31 20.63
N ALA A 168 -7.42 12.52 21.70
CA ALA A 168 -7.59 11.50 22.74
C ALA A 168 -8.29 10.24 22.17
N PRO A 169 -7.87 9.01 22.53
CA PRO A 169 -6.89 8.67 23.56
C PRO A 169 -5.45 8.54 23.03
N PHE A 170 -5.18 8.82 21.75
CA PHE A 170 -3.87 8.66 21.12
C PHE A 170 -2.86 9.71 21.55
N SER A 171 -3.26 10.98 21.52
CA SER A 171 -2.44 12.09 22.01
C SER A 171 -3.30 13.29 22.40
N THR A 172 -3.14 13.78 23.62
CA THR A 172 -3.78 14.99 24.11
C THR A 172 -2.80 15.78 24.96
N ARG A 173 -2.94 17.10 24.95
CA ARG A 173 -2.16 17.97 25.84
C ARG A 173 -2.83 18.06 27.20
N ASN A 174 -2.16 17.56 28.24
CA ASN A 174 -2.56 17.78 29.62
C ASN A 174 -1.57 18.76 30.27
N GLU A 175 -2.07 19.92 30.71
CA GLU A 175 -1.27 21.04 31.21
C GLU A 175 -0.14 21.43 30.24
N SER A 176 1.10 21.03 30.53
CA SER A 176 2.30 21.30 29.74
C SER A 176 2.84 20.10 28.97
N ALA A 177 2.35 18.88 29.21
CA ALA A 177 2.88 17.64 28.65
C ALA A 177 1.90 16.95 27.69
N MET A 178 2.44 16.19 26.75
CA MET A 178 1.66 15.29 25.90
C MET A 178 1.41 13.97 26.63
N THR A 179 0.20 13.42 26.51
CA THR A 179 -0.18 12.11 27.06
C THR A 179 -1.11 11.39 26.08
N GLY A 180 -1.08 10.07 26.06
CA GLY A 180 -1.91 9.26 25.17
C GLY A 180 -1.24 7.93 24.82
N PHE A 181 -1.99 7.09 24.12
CA PHE A 181 -1.51 5.78 23.66
C PHE A 181 -0.28 5.90 22.75
N ASP A 182 -0.32 6.80 21.76
CA ASP A 182 0.80 7.00 20.84
C ASP A 182 2.01 7.59 21.56
N VAL A 183 1.78 8.45 22.55
CA VAL A 183 2.84 9.04 23.39
C VAL A 183 3.58 7.95 24.16
N ASP A 184 2.83 7.08 24.85
CA ASP A 184 3.42 5.97 25.62
C ASP A 184 4.08 4.93 24.70
N LEU A 185 3.49 4.66 23.53
CA LEU A 185 4.03 3.70 22.57
C LEU A 185 5.36 4.21 21.99
N LEU A 186 5.45 5.48 21.59
CA LEU A 186 6.70 6.10 21.12
C LEU A 186 7.76 6.20 22.21
N GLN A 187 7.37 6.43 23.46
CA GLN A 187 8.30 6.32 24.60
C GLN A 187 8.85 4.90 24.73
N ALA A 188 8.02 3.87 24.61
CA ALA A 188 8.48 2.48 24.66
C ALA A 188 9.41 2.12 23.49
N LEU A 189 9.18 2.68 22.29
CA LEU A 189 10.12 2.55 21.16
C LEU A 189 11.46 3.23 21.49
N ALA A 190 11.41 4.48 21.97
CA ALA A 190 12.60 5.24 22.32
C ALA A 190 13.45 4.58 23.43
N GLU A 191 12.79 3.93 24.41
CA GLU A 191 13.45 3.12 25.45
C GLU A 191 14.24 1.95 24.86
N GLN A 192 13.70 1.23 23.86
CA GLN A 192 14.43 0.15 23.17
C GLN A 192 15.64 0.68 22.42
N TRP A 193 15.54 1.89 21.86
CA TRP A 193 16.60 2.53 21.08
C TRP A 193 17.63 3.27 21.94
N GLN A 194 17.36 3.46 23.23
CA GLN A 194 18.17 4.27 24.15
C GLN A 194 18.33 5.72 23.66
N VAL A 195 17.23 6.30 23.15
CA VAL A 195 17.15 7.70 22.71
C VAL A 195 16.18 8.48 23.61
N ASP A 196 16.43 9.78 23.76
CA ASP A 196 15.49 10.71 24.39
C ASP A 196 14.36 11.06 23.42
N VAL A 197 13.18 11.43 23.94
CA VAL A 197 12.02 11.80 23.11
C VAL A 197 11.53 13.21 23.42
N GLU A 198 11.29 14.01 22.38
CA GLU A 198 10.64 15.31 22.41
C GLU A 198 9.34 15.26 21.60
N PHE A 199 8.20 15.46 22.26
CA PHE A 199 6.91 15.55 21.59
C PHE A 199 6.64 16.98 21.13
N VAL A 200 6.56 17.16 19.81
CA VAL A 200 6.31 18.44 19.15
C VAL A 200 4.85 18.48 18.70
N PRO A 201 4.01 19.37 19.24
CA PRO A 201 2.65 19.56 18.72
C PRO A 201 2.71 20.06 17.27
N VAL A 202 2.06 19.35 16.35
CA VAL A 202 2.00 19.71 14.93
C VAL A 202 0.55 19.76 14.48
N ALA A 203 0.15 20.87 13.85
CA ALA A 203 -1.20 21.01 13.31
C ALA A 203 -1.42 20.05 12.12
N PRO A 204 -2.65 19.55 11.86
CA PRO A 204 -2.90 18.59 10.78
C PRO A 204 -2.34 19.00 9.40
N GLY A 205 -2.43 20.27 9.03
CA GLY A 205 -1.92 20.79 7.75
C GLY A 205 -0.40 20.99 7.68
N GLU A 206 0.32 20.79 8.79
CA GLU A 206 1.78 21.01 8.88
C GLU A 206 2.55 19.68 9.02
N ARG A 207 1.85 18.56 9.20
CA ARG A 207 2.45 17.25 9.52
C ARG A 207 3.47 16.81 8.49
N GLN A 208 3.06 16.75 7.22
CA GLN A 208 3.91 16.25 6.15
C GLN A 208 5.12 17.15 5.91
N GLN A 209 4.95 18.47 5.94
CA GLN A 209 6.05 19.43 5.82
C GLN A 209 7.03 19.32 7.00
N SER A 210 6.53 19.11 8.22
CA SER A 210 7.36 18.97 9.42
C SER A 210 8.23 17.71 9.35
N LEU A 211 7.69 16.62 8.79
CA LEU A 211 8.44 15.39 8.56
C LEU A 211 9.47 15.56 7.44
N ARG A 212 9.07 16.13 6.30
CA ARG A 212 9.96 16.35 5.14
C ARG A 212 11.15 17.25 5.46
N SER A 213 10.91 18.32 6.22
CA SER A 213 11.97 19.27 6.62
C SER A 213 12.89 18.75 7.73
N GLY A 214 12.59 17.59 8.33
CA GLY A 214 13.29 17.07 9.50
C GLY A 214 13.01 17.85 10.80
N THR A 215 11.96 18.68 10.84
CA THR A 215 11.49 19.31 12.09
C THR A 215 11.09 18.25 13.10
N VAL A 216 10.41 17.19 12.62
CA VAL A 216 10.14 15.95 13.35
C VAL A 216 10.65 14.76 12.55
N ASP A 217 10.93 13.65 13.22
CA ASP A 217 11.45 12.42 12.58
C ASP A 217 10.36 11.38 12.36
N ILE A 218 9.29 11.45 13.14
CA ILE A 218 8.16 10.53 13.11
C ILE A 218 6.89 11.28 13.49
N LEU A 219 5.79 10.97 12.80
CA LEU A 219 4.46 11.51 13.04
C LEU A 219 3.60 10.47 13.75
N ALA A 220 2.88 10.92 14.77
CA ALA A 220 1.96 10.12 15.55
C ALA A 220 0.78 11.01 16.01
N GLY A 221 -0.07 10.49 16.89
CA GLY A 221 -1.22 11.18 17.45
C GLY A 221 -2.50 10.92 16.67
N GLY A 222 -2.84 9.64 16.51
CA GLY A 222 -4.05 9.20 15.82
C GLY A 222 -3.98 9.35 14.30
N LEU A 223 -2.80 9.15 13.72
CA LEU A 223 -2.58 9.36 12.29
C LEU A 223 -3.19 8.21 11.47
N GLN A 224 -4.23 8.54 10.71
CA GLN A 224 -4.88 7.61 9.79
C GLN A 224 -3.98 7.32 8.60
N HIS A 225 -3.79 6.04 8.31
CA HIS A 225 -3.11 5.56 7.13
C HIS A 225 -4.06 5.67 5.93
N THR A 226 -3.74 6.57 5.00
CA THR A 226 -4.54 6.83 3.79
C THR A 226 -3.65 6.76 2.56
N LYS A 227 -4.22 6.35 1.42
CA LYS A 227 -3.53 6.30 0.13
C LYS A 227 -2.96 7.67 -0.25
N ASP A 228 -3.73 8.74 -0.06
CA ASP A 228 -3.29 10.10 -0.40
C ASP A 228 -2.07 10.54 0.41
N GLN A 229 -1.99 10.18 1.70
CA GLN A 229 -0.83 10.52 2.53
C GLN A 229 0.40 9.66 2.23
N GLU A 230 0.24 8.44 1.71
CA GLU A 230 1.36 7.63 1.21
C GLU A 230 2.11 8.37 0.07
N ALA A 231 1.49 9.33 -0.64
CA ALA A 231 2.24 10.13 -1.62
C ALA A 231 3.37 10.99 -0.99
N GLU A 232 3.25 11.34 0.30
CA GLU A 232 4.08 12.36 0.95
C GLU A 232 4.96 11.83 2.08
N LEU A 233 4.60 10.69 2.66
CA LEU A 233 5.31 10.01 3.75
C LEU A 233 5.14 8.50 3.60
N ALA A 234 5.90 7.70 4.36
CA ALA A 234 5.67 6.27 4.51
C ALA A 234 4.97 5.99 5.84
N PHE A 235 4.22 4.89 5.94
CA PHE A 235 3.64 4.46 7.20
C PHE A 235 4.38 3.26 7.81
N SER A 236 4.39 3.19 9.14
CA SER A 236 4.64 1.94 9.86
C SER A 236 3.54 0.93 9.56
N GLN A 237 3.69 -0.30 10.06
CA GLN A 237 2.57 -1.23 10.18
C GLN A 237 1.44 -0.58 10.99
N THR A 238 0.20 -0.91 10.62
CA THR A 238 -0.99 -0.52 11.37
C THR A 238 -0.85 -1.03 12.80
N TYR A 239 -0.98 -0.14 13.78
CA TYR A 239 -0.93 -0.48 15.20
C TYR A 239 -2.27 -0.35 15.91
N TYR A 240 -3.25 0.26 15.26
CA TYR A 240 -4.61 0.37 15.77
C TYR A 240 -5.57 0.39 14.58
N MET A 241 -6.66 -0.38 14.67
CA MET A 241 -7.72 -0.32 13.68
C MET A 241 -8.88 0.50 14.25
N GLY A 242 -9.01 1.70 13.72
CA GLY A 242 -10.11 2.62 13.94
C GLY A 242 -11.34 2.32 13.07
N GLY A 243 -12.29 3.25 13.10
CA GLY A 243 -13.57 3.12 12.42
C GLY A 243 -14.74 3.04 13.40
N ALA A 244 -15.96 3.07 12.88
CA ALA A 244 -17.19 3.07 13.65
C ALA A 244 -17.42 1.71 14.31
N SER A 245 -17.65 1.73 15.62
CA SER A 245 -17.89 0.56 16.46
C SER A 245 -19.21 0.70 17.22
N LEU A 246 -19.79 -0.44 17.57
CA LEU A 246 -20.98 -0.52 18.40
C LEU A 246 -20.59 -0.86 19.84
N LEU A 247 -21.15 -0.11 20.78
CA LEU A 247 -21.18 -0.43 22.20
C LEU A 247 -22.57 -0.92 22.58
N SER A 248 -22.65 -2.06 23.24
CA SER A 248 -23.89 -2.68 23.69
C SER A 248 -23.73 -3.27 25.09
N LEU A 249 -24.84 -3.66 25.73
CA LEU A 249 -24.77 -4.47 26.94
C LEU A 249 -24.27 -5.89 26.58
N PRO A 250 -23.49 -6.58 27.44
CA PRO A 250 -22.93 -7.89 27.12
C PRO A 250 -23.97 -8.96 26.76
N ASP A 251 -25.18 -8.85 27.30
CA ASP A 251 -26.32 -9.75 27.08
C ASP A 251 -27.26 -9.30 25.95
N ALA A 252 -26.92 -8.23 25.22
CA ALA A 252 -27.72 -7.73 24.11
C ALA A 252 -27.71 -8.67 22.88
N GLY A 253 -26.77 -9.62 22.82
CA GLY A 253 -26.67 -10.61 21.75
C GLY A 253 -26.19 -10.05 20.41
N ILE A 254 -25.49 -8.90 20.42
CA ILE A 254 -24.97 -8.27 19.20
C ILE A 254 -23.58 -8.83 18.90
N GLN A 255 -23.44 -9.60 17.83
CA GLN A 255 -22.17 -10.17 17.37
C GLN A 255 -21.86 -9.84 15.90
N SER A 256 -22.85 -9.33 15.17
CA SER A 256 -22.75 -8.95 13.78
C SER A 256 -23.68 -7.78 13.46
N LEU A 257 -23.46 -7.14 12.31
CA LEU A 257 -24.38 -6.12 11.79
C LEU A 257 -25.83 -6.64 11.68
N ASN A 258 -26.01 -7.91 11.30
CA ASN A 258 -27.33 -8.52 11.13
C ASN A 258 -28.14 -8.59 12.44
N ASP A 259 -27.46 -8.60 13.60
CA ASP A 259 -28.13 -8.62 14.91
C ASP A 259 -28.81 -7.28 15.27
N LEU A 260 -28.55 -6.24 14.47
CA LEU A 260 -29.22 -4.94 14.56
C LEU A 260 -30.59 -4.91 13.86
N ASP A 261 -30.97 -5.95 13.12
CA ASP A 261 -32.27 -5.97 12.43
C ASP A 261 -33.44 -5.82 13.41
N GLY A 262 -34.31 -4.85 13.14
CA GLY A 262 -35.42 -4.44 14.00
C GLY A 262 -35.01 -3.73 15.30
N ARG A 263 -33.73 -3.40 15.50
CA ARG A 263 -33.23 -2.77 16.74
C ARG A 263 -33.17 -1.25 16.64
N VAL A 264 -33.08 -0.61 17.81
CA VAL A 264 -32.84 0.84 17.94
C VAL A 264 -31.37 1.07 18.26
N VAL A 265 -30.69 1.88 17.46
CA VAL A 265 -29.26 2.21 17.61
C VAL A 265 -29.11 3.71 17.87
N ALA A 266 -28.45 4.06 18.97
CA ALA A 266 -28.08 5.43 19.26
C ALA A 266 -26.91 5.88 18.37
N VAL A 267 -27.01 7.08 17.81
CA VAL A 267 -25.93 7.75 17.08
C VAL A 267 -25.84 9.19 17.59
N LEU A 268 -24.65 9.79 17.58
CA LEU A 268 -24.50 11.18 17.98
C LEU A 268 -25.02 12.12 16.87
N GLU A 269 -25.76 13.15 17.27
CA GLU A 269 -26.23 14.22 16.37
C GLU A 269 -25.05 14.89 15.64
N ASN A 270 -25.30 15.38 14.42
CA ASN A 270 -24.32 16.07 13.57
C ASN A 270 -23.08 15.24 13.18
N THR A 271 -23.19 13.91 13.20
CA THR A 271 -22.17 13.00 12.67
C THR A 271 -22.64 12.35 11.36
N PRO A 272 -21.72 12.01 10.43
CA PRO A 272 -22.10 11.29 9.21
C PRO A 272 -22.54 9.84 9.49
N LEU A 273 -22.30 9.33 10.70
CA LEU A 273 -22.54 7.95 11.10
C LEU A 273 -24.01 7.53 10.97
N ALA A 274 -24.97 8.46 11.17
CA ALA A 274 -26.39 8.14 11.03
C ALA A 274 -26.74 7.82 9.55
N ALA A 275 -26.29 8.67 8.63
CA ALA A 275 -26.49 8.44 7.20
C ALA A 275 -25.73 7.20 6.71
N GLN A 276 -24.50 6.98 7.20
CA GLN A 276 -23.71 5.80 6.85
C GLN A 276 -24.35 4.50 7.37
N LEU A 277 -24.84 4.49 8.61
CA LEU A 277 -25.54 3.33 9.17
C LEU A 277 -26.83 3.04 8.41
N GLN A 278 -27.58 4.07 8.00
CA GLN A 278 -28.78 3.90 7.19
C GLN A 278 -28.44 3.29 5.82
N ALA A 279 -27.43 3.83 5.13
CA ALA A 279 -27.00 3.31 3.83
C ALA A 279 -26.51 1.85 3.93
N LEU A 280 -25.78 1.51 4.99
CA LEU A 280 -25.32 0.15 5.25
C LEU A 280 -26.52 -0.78 5.54
N ALA A 281 -27.50 -0.33 6.31
CA ALA A 281 -28.73 -1.08 6.58
C ALA A 281 -29.50 -1.37 5.28
N ASP A 282 -29.69 -0.36 4.44
CA ASP A 282 -30.40 -0.47 3.16
C ASP A 282 -29.69 -1.44 2.21
N ALA A 283 -28.35 -1.36 2.11
CA ALA A 283 -27.55 -2.25 1.27
C ALA A 283 -27.63 -3.73 1.70
N ASN A 284 -27.87 -3.99 2.99
CA ASN A 284 -27.97 -5.33 3.56
C ASN A 284 -29.43 -5.78 3.80
N GLY A 285 -30.42 -4.95 3.45
CA GLY A 285 -31.84 -5.25 3.67
C GLY A 285 -32.25 -5.31 5.14
N LEU A 286 -31.55 -4.57 6.02
CA LEU A 286 -31.80 -4.53 7.47
C LEU A 286 -32.72 -3.36 7.83
N THR A 287 -33.58 -3.56 8.83
CA THR A 287 -34.45 -2.50 9.36
C THR A 287 -33.89 -1.98 10.67
N ILE A 288 -33.05 -0.94 10.64
CA ILE A 288 -32.46 -0.33 11.84
C ILE A 288 -33.17 0.98 12.14
N THR A 289 -33.61 1.17 13.40
CA THR A 289 -34.15 2.46 13.86
C THR A 289 -33.01 3.29 14.46
N ILE A 290 -32.67 4.42 13.83
CA ILE A 290 -31.63 5.31 14.32
C ILE A 290 -32.24 6.32 15.31
N GLN A 291 -31.68 6.38 16.51
CA GLN A 291 -32.00 7.39 17.51
C GLN A 291 -30.82 8.34 17.67
N GLU A 292 -30.94 9.57 17.17
CA GLU A 292 -29.91 10.57 17.40
C GLU A 292 -29.92 11.07 18.86
N THR A 293 -28.73 11.34 19.38
CA THR A 293 -28.50 11.77 20.76
C THR A 293 -27.53 12.93 20.80
N ALA A 294 -27.75 13.88 21.72
CA ALA A 294 -26.94 15.09 21.81
C ALA A 294 -25.56 14.90 22.47
N SER A 295 -25.34 13.80 23.21
CA SER A 295 -24.06 13.51 23.85
C SER A 295 -23.85 12.01 24.11
N TYR A 296 -22.60 11.59 24.28
CA TYR A 296 -22.27 10.21 24.64
C TYR A 296 -22.83 9.81 26.01
N GLU A 297 -22.94 10.73 26.97
CA GLU A 297 -23.59 10.46 28.26
C GLU A 297 -25.09 10.18 28.08
N ALA A 298 -25.76 10.93 27.20
CA ALA A 298 -27.17 10.71 26.88
C ALA A 298 -27.38 9.36 26.18
N ALA A 299 -26.54 9.03 25.20
CA ALA A 299 -26.55 7.74 24.52
C ALA A 299 -26.32 6.57 25.50
N ARG A 300 -25.32 6.71 26.39
CA ARG A 300 -25.01 5.69 27.39
C ARG A 300 -26.15 5.51 28.39
N ALA A 301 -26.77 6.60 28.84
CA ALA A 301 -27.94 6.53 29.71
C ALA A 301 -29.12 5.83 29.02
N ALA A 302 -29.37 6.11 27.74
CA ALA A 302 -30.39 5.43 26.95
C ALA A 302 -30.10 3.92 26.80
N LEU A 303 -28.83 3.55 26.59
CA LEU A 303 -28.40 2.15 26.50
C LEU A 303 -28.62 1.41 27.83
N GLN A 304 -28.22 2.02 28.96
CA GLN A 304 -28.42 1.45 30.30
C GLN A 304 -29.90 1.29 30.70
N GLN A 305 -30.76 2.17 30.18
CA GLN A 305 -32.21 2.11 30.42
C GLN A 305 -32.93 1.16 29.45
N GLY A 306 -32.23 0.57 28.48
CA GLY A 306 -32.81 -0.28 27.44
C GLY A 306 -33.65 0.49 26.40
N GLY A 307 -33.51 1.82 26.33
CA GLY A 307 -34.16 2.66 25.32
C GLY A 307 -33.53 2.49 23.93
N VAL A 308 -32.26 2.12 23.88
CA VAL A 308 -31.55 1.70 22.66
C VAL A 308 -30.84 0.36 22.93
N THR A 309 -30.59 -0.41 21.86
CA THR A 309 -29.89 -1.71 21.95
C THR A 309 -28.38 -1.58 21.81
N ALA A 310 -27.92 -0.56 21.08
CA ALA A 310 -26.50 -0.26 20.89
C ALA A 310 -26.27 1.24 20.69
N LEU A 311 -25.03 1.69 20.91
CA LEU A 311 -24.51 3.01 20.54
C LEU A 311 -23.45 2.82 19.46
N LEU A 312 -23.63 3.46 18.30
CA LEU A 312 -22.61 3.54 17.26
C LEU A 312 -21.80 4.83 17.41
N ALA A 313 -20.49 4.71 17.53
CA ALA A 313 -19.56 5.84 17.52
C ALA A 313 -18.19 5.41 17.00
N ASP A 314 -17.25 6.35 16.85
CA ASP A 314 -15.86 6.02 16.57
C ASP A 314 -15.29 5.07 17.64
N SER A 315 -14.52 4.06 17.22
CA SER A 315 -13.95 3.02 18.09
C SER A 315 -13.13 3.60 19.25
N SER A 316 -12.46 4.73 19.06
CA SER A 316 -11.68 5.38 20.10
C SER A 316 -12.58 6.02 21.18
N ALA A 317 -13.73 6.58 20.78
CA ALA A 317 -14.75 7.07 21.70
C ALA A 317 -15.44 5.92 22.43
N ILE A 318 -15.78 4.84 21.72
CA ILE A 318 -16.33 3.61 22.30
C ILE A 318 -15.38 3.01 23.34
N ALA A 319 -14.08 2.96 23.05
CA ALA A 319 -13.07 2.46 23.99
C ALA A 319 -13.04 3.30 25.26
N GLN A 320 -13.03 4.64 25.14
CA GLN A 320 -13.06 5.54 26.31
C GLN A 320 -14.33 5.34 27.15
N LEU A 321 -15.50 5.22 26.52
CA LEU A 321 -16.77 4.97 27.21
C LEU A 321 -16.76 3.61 27.93
N GLY A 322 -16.15 2.60 27.29
CA GLY A 322 -16.01 1.24 27.79
C GLY A 322 -15.19 1.14 29.08
N THR A 323 -14.24 2.06 29.32
CA THR A 323 -13.39 2.04 30.53
C THR A 323 -14.12 2.40 31.84
N THR A 324 -15.37 2.87 31.78
CA THR A 324 -16.08 3.42 32.94
C THR A 324 -17.26 2.58 33.41
N GLY A 325 -17.07 1.83 34.50
CA GLY A 325 -18.11 1.47 35.47
C GLY A 325 -19.12 0.38 35.10
N HIS A 326 -19.04 -0.27 33.94
CA HIS A 326 -19.88 -1.41 33.52
C HIS A 326 -19.10 -2.34 32.59
N ALA A 327 -19.47 -3.63 32.54
CA ALA A 327 -19.03 -4.53 31.48
C ALA A 327 -19.83 -4.23 30.20
N TRP A 328 -19.16 -4.16 29.05
CA TRP A 328 -19.77 -3.82 27.76
C TRP A 328 -19.45 -4.86 26.68
N GLY A 329 -20.37 -5.07 25.75
CA GLY A 329 -20.09 -5.76 24.49
C GLY A 329 -19.69 -4.74 23.43
N ILE A 330 -18.55 -4.94 22.77
CA ILE A 330 -18.07 -4.05 21.70
C ILE A 330 -17.96 -4.86 20.40
N LEU A 331 -18.64 -4.40 19.35
CA LEU A 331 -18.46 -4.91 18.00
C LEU A 331 -17.77 -3.84 17.16
N ARG A 332 -16.55 -4.13 16.72
CA ARG A 332 -15.65 -3.14 16.10
C ARG A 332 -15.85 -3.04 14.59
N ASN A 333 -15.52 -1.87 14.04
CA ASN A 333 -15.28 -1.62 12.61
C ASN A 333 -16.46 -2.07 11.71
N ILE A 334 -17.67 -1.65 12.09
CA ILE A 334 -18.94 -2.05 11.47
C ILE A 334 -19.16 -1.37 10.12
N LEU A 335 -18.83 -0.07 10.04
CA LEU A 335 -19.05 0.74 8.84
C LEU A 335 -17.77 0.84 8.01
N ASP A 336 -16.65 0.96 8.70
CA ASP A 336 -15.34 1.18 8.12
C ASP A 336 -14.27 0.57 9.03
N ALA A 337 -13.13 0.25 8.39
CA ALA A 337 -11.89 -0.08 9.05
C ALA A 337 -10.89 1.01 8.68
N THR A 338 -10.45 1.79 9.66
CA THR A 338 -9.51 2.88 9.44
C THR A 338 -8.17 2.50 10.06
N PRO A 339 -7.14 2.15 9.28
CA PRO A 339 -5.84 1.80 9.82
C PRO A 339 -5.14 3.04 10.39
N TYR A 340 -4.55 2.92 11.58
CA TYR A 340 -3.76 3.97 12.23
C TYR A 340 -2.32 3.48 12.34
N ALA A 341 -1.38 4.30 11.89
CA ALA A 341 0.03 3.97 11.78
C ALA A 341 0.89 5.22 12.03
N PHE A 342 2.18 5.03 12.35
CA PHE A 342 3.11 6.14 12.47
C PHE A 342 3.59 6.58 11.09
N GLY A 343 3.64 7.88 10.85
CA GLY A 343 4.20 8.44 9.62
C GLY A 343 5.71 8.60 9.75
N VAL A 344 6.47 8.05 8.82
CA VAL A 344 7.94 8.11 8.75
C VAL A 344 8.38 8.68 7.40
N PRO A 345 9.63 9.14 7.25
CA PRO A 345 10.10 9.69 5.97
C PRO A 345 9.99 8.65 4.84
N ALA A 346 9.38 9.05 3.72
CA ALA A 346 9.13 8.17 2.57
C ALA A 346 10.38 7.54 1.94
N THR A 347 11.54 8.16 2.15
CA THR A 347 12.83 7.77 1.56
C THR A 347 13.69 6.90 2.47
N ASP A 348 13.24 6.61 3.70
CA ASP A 348 14.03 5.94 4.74
C ASP A 348 13.37 4.63 5.21
N SER A 349 13.35 3.62 4.32
CA SER A 349 12.81 2.29 4.64
C SER A 349 13.52 1.64 5.84
N TYR A 350 14.81 1.93 6.08
CA TYR A 350 15.49 1.39 7.27
C TYR A 350 14.88 1.92 8.57
N PHE A 351 14.56 3.22 8.64
CA PHE A 351 13.89 3.79 9.80
C PHE A 351 12.48 3.22 9.97
N GLY A 352 11.70 3.10 8.88
CA GLY A 352 10.40 2.43 8.90
C GLY A 352 10.48 0.99 9.39
N ASN A 353 11.46 0.21 8.91
CA ASN A 353 11.64 -1.19 9.29
C ASN A 353 12.10 -1.32 10.75
N LEU A 354 12.94 -0.41 11.27
CA LEU A 354 13.26 -0.39 12.71
C LEU A 354 12.01 -0.09 13.56
N VAL A 355 11.18 0.87 13.15
CA VAL A 355 9.89 1.17 13.83
C VAL A 355 9.02 -0.09 13.87
N ASN A 356 8.85 -0.77 12.73
CA ASN A 356 8.05 -1.99 12.63
C ASN A 356 8.63 -3.13 13.49
N ALA A 357 9.93 -3.40 13.38
CA ALA A 357 10.59 -4.43 14.17
C ALA A 357 10.47 -4.17 15.68
N THR A 358 10.55 -2.90 16.10
CA THR A 358 10.41 -2.52 17.51
C THR A 358 8.96 -2.67 17.99
N LEU A 359 7.97 -2.28 17.17
CA LEU A 359 6.55 -2.53 17.47
C LEU A 359 6.27 -4.03 17.66
N GLN A 360 6.83 -4.87 16.80
CA GLN A 360 6.72 -6.32 16.88
C GLN A 360 7.39 -6.87 18.15
N GLN A 361 8.56 -6.36 18.52
CA GLN A 361 9.22 -6.72 19.78
C GLN A 361 8.38 -6.34 21.00
N LEU A 362 7.74 -5.16 20.98
CA LEU A 362 6.84 -4.75 22.06
C LEU A 362 5.58 -5.64 22.12
N LYS A 363 5.10 -6.13 20.99
CA LYS A 363 4.01 -7.11 20.94
C LYS A 363 4.44 -8.45 21.54
N VAL A 364 5.62 -8.96 21.17
CA VAL A 364 6.15 -10.24 21.68
C VAL A 364 6.44 -10.20 23.19
N THR A 365 6.82 -9.04 23.73
CA THR A 365 7.12 -8.86 25.16
C THR A 365 5.90 -8.48 26.00
N ASP A 366 4.68 -8.56 25.44
CA ASP A 366 3.40 -8.08 26.01
C ASP A 366 3.33 -6.58 26.33
N ARG A 367 4.41 -5.83 26.11
CA ARG A 367 4.49 -4.40 26.44
C ARG A 367 3.49 -3.57 25.63
N TYR A 368 3.32 -3.87 24.34
CA TYR A 368 2.30 -3.22 23.51
C TYR A 368 0.89 -3.50 24.05
N ASP A 369 0.60 -4.74 24.44
CA ASP A 369 -0.71 -5.15 24.96
C ASP A 369 -1.04 -4.49 26.30
N GLU A 370 -0.05 -4.32 27.18
CA GLU A 370 -0.17 -3.54 28.41
C GLU A 370 -0.57 -2.08 28.13
N LEU A 371 0.14 -1.44 27.19
CA LEU A 371 -0.15 -0.06 26.79
C LEU A 371 -1.52 0.05 26.13
N TYR A 372 -1.90 -0.91 25.29
CA TYR A 372 -3.21 -0.95 24.67
C TYR A 372 -4.31 -1.02 25.74
N ARG A 373 -4.22 -1.97 26.68
CA ARG A 373 -5.21 -2.12 27.75
C ARG A 373 -5.25 -0.91 28.70
N LYS A 374 -4.12 -0.23 28.92
CA LYS A 374 -4.07 1.01 29.70
C LYS A 374 -4.98 2.09 29.10
N TRP A 375 -4.98 2.23 27.78
CA TRP A 375 -5.67 3.33 27.08
C TRP A 375 -7.06 2.95 26.56
N PHE A 376 -7.28 1.70 26.20
CA PHE A 376 -8.53 1.23 25.60
C PHE A 376 -9.36 0.35 26.54
N GLY A 377 -8.82 -0.06 27.69
CA GLY A 377 -9.52 -0.83 28.73
C GLY A 377 -9.06 -2.28 28.83
N THR A 378 -9.12 -2.87 30.04
CA THR A 378 -8.62 -4.23 30.32
C THR A 378 -9.42 -5.34 29.65
N ASP A 379 -10.69 -5.09 29.36
CA ASP A 379 -11.60 -6.05 28.71
C ASP A 379 -11.53 -5.95 27.18
N THR A 380 -10.67 -5.08 26.64
CA THR A 380 -10.46 -4.98 25.19
C THR A 380 -9.42 -5.99 24.73
N GLU A 381 -9.72 -6.68 23.63
CA GLU A 381 -8.73 -7.44 22.89
C GLU A 381 -7.76 -6.47 22.21
N PRO A 382 -6.45 -6.52 22.55
CA PRO A 382 -5.46 -5.69 21.89
C PRO A 382 -5.40 -5.97 20.41
N PHE A 383 -5.11 -4.94 19.62
CA PHE A 383 -4.97 -5.13 18.18
C PHE A 383 -3.91 -6.19 17.87
N ALA A 384 -4.25 -7.08 16.94
CA ALA A 384 -3.40 -8.17 16.50
C ALA A 384 -2.32 -7.65 15.56
N LEU A 385 -1.35 -6.93 16.14
CA LEU A 385 -0.13 -6.54 15.44
C LEU A 385 0.48 -7.75 14.74
N GLU A 386 0.75 -7.61 13.45
CA GLU A 386 1.45 -8.63 12.69
C GLU A 386 2.88 -8.74 13.23
N VAL A 387 3.29 -9.96 13.62
CA VAL A 387 4.64 -10.27 14.09
C VAL A 387 5.29 -11.18 13.08
N LEU A 388 6.33 -10.67 12.42
CA LEU A 388 7.06 -11.40 11.40
C LEU A 388 8.10 -12.33 12.06
N PRO A 389 8.22 -13.59 11.61
CA PRO A 389 9.32 -14.45 12.02
C PRO A 389 10.70 -13.88 11.63
N GLY A 390 11.73 -14.33 12.35
CA GLY A 390 13.11 -13.90 12.15
C GLY A 390 13.53 -12.79 13.11
N THR A 391 14.69 -12.18 12.82
CA THR A 391 15.24 -11.07 13.61
C THR A 391 15.64 -9.94 12.68
N TRP A 392 15.24 -8.72 13.00
CA TRP A 392 15.78 -7.54 12.35
C TRP A 392 17.26 -7.38 12.76
N PRO A 393 18.20 -7.26 11.82
CA PRO A 393 19.63 -7.34 12.12
C PRO A 393 20.21 -6.07 12.74
N TYR A 394 19.50 -4.93 12.65
CA TYR A 394 19.98 -3.63 13.12
C TYR A 394 19.31 -3.22 14.43
N ASN A 395 20.11 -2.68 15.36
CA ASN A 395 19.59 -1.85 16.45
C ASN A 395 19.71 -0.35 16.04
N PHE A 396 19.20 0.57 16.86
CA PHE A 396 19.29 2.00 16.55
C PHE A 396 20.73 2.50 16.34
N VAL A 397 21.72 1.97 17.07
CA VAL A 397 23.13 2.41 17.02
C VAL A 397 23.84 1.92 15.75
N ASP A 398 23.55 0.70 15.32
CA ASP A 398 24.21 0.04 14.20
C ASP A 398 23.41 0.15 12.89
N SER A 399 22.29 0.90 12.89
CA SER A 399 21.45 1.11 11.71
C SER A 399 22.18 1.85 10.59
N PRO A 400 22.00 1.44 9.32
CA PRO A 400 22.63 2.07 8.16
C PRO A 400 22.26 3.55 8.05
N THR A 401 23.25 4.40 7.74
CA THR A 401 23.05 5.85 7.58
C THR A 401 23.06 6.33 6.13
N ASN A 402 23.45 5.46 5.21
CA ASN A 402 23.44 5.74 3.77
C ASN A 402 22.14 5.24 3.17
N LEU A 403 21.31 6.16 2.68
CA LEU A 403 20.12 5.84 1.91
C LEU A 403 20.50 5.72 0.43
N ASP A 404 20.38 4.54 -0.17
CA ASP A 404 20.60 4.32 -1.61
C ASP A 404 19.27 4.45 -2.35
N VAL A 405 18.64 5.62 -2.23
CA VAL A 405 17.36 5.90 -2.88
C VAL A 405 17.58 5.85 -4.39
N PRO A 406 16.82 5.01 -5.14
CA PRO A 406 17.00 4.90 -6.56
C PRO A 406 16.68 6.24 -7.23
N VAL A 407 17.50 6.62 -8.21
CA VAL A 407 17.32 7.86 -8.99
C VAL A 407 15.98 7.84 -9.76
N ARG A 408 15.50 6.63 -10.09
CA ARG A 408 14.27 6.38 -10.83
C ARG A 408 13.54 5.20 -10.19
N SER A 409 12.22 5.32 -10.06
CA SER A 409 11.36 4.21 -9.62
C SER A 409 11.15 3.18 -10.74
N LYS A 410 11.00 1.91 -10.37
CA LYS A 410 10.61 0.79 -11.23
C LYS A 410 9.31 1.04 -11.98
N VAL A 411 8.39 1.83 -11.40
CA VAL A 411 7.18 2.27 -12.13
C VAL A 411 7.55 2.92 -13.46
N GLU A 412 8.54 3.81 -13.46
CA GLU A 412 8.97 4.52 -14.67
C GLU A 412 9.75 3.62 -15.63
N GLU A 413 10.58 2.71 -15.10
CA GLU A 413 11.30 1.73 -15.91
C GLU A 413 10.35 0.78 -16.65
N ILE A 414 9.35 0.25 -15.94
CA ILE A 414 8.31 -0.65 -16.48
C ILE A 414 7.48 0.08 -17.55
N GLN A 415 7.05 1.32 -17.27
CA GLN A 415 6.31 2.14 -18.24
C GLN A 415 7.14 2.42 -19.50
N GLN A 416 8.41 2.81 -19.34
CA GLN A 416 9.28 3.11 -20.48
C GLN A 416 9.55 1.86 -21.32
N ARG A 417 9.77 0.72 -20.66
CA ARG A 417 10.01 -0.56 -21.33
C ARG A 417 8.72 -1.15 -21.93
N GLY A 418 7.56 -0.76 -21.41
CA GLY A 418 6.25 -1.27 -21.82
C GLY A 418 6.01 -2.74 -21.42
N ARG A 419 6.82 -3.29 -20.51
CA ARG A 419 6.72 -4.67 -20.02
C ARG A 419 7.21 -4.79 -18.58
N LEU A 420 6.48 -5.56 -17.77
CA LEU A 420 6.87 -5.99 -16.43
C LEU A 420 7.77 -7.24 -16.52
N VAL A 421 8.87 -7.31 -15.79
CA VAL A 421 9.66 -8.54 -15.65
C VAL A 421 9.45 -9.10 -14.25
N ALA A 422 8.75 -10.23 -14.13
CA ALA A 422 8.33 -10.77 -12.83
C ALA A 422 8.94 -12.14 -12.55
N GLY A 423 9.56 -12.26 -11.37
CA GLY A 423 10.07 -13.53 -10.86
C GLY A 423 8.96 -14.37 -10.24
N VAL A 424 8.78 -15.60 -10.72
CA VAL A 424 7.77 -16.56 -10.22
C VAL A 424 8.31 -18.00 -10.22
N PRO A 425 7.77 -18.91 -9.40
CA PRO A 425 8.17 -20.31 -9.42
C PRO A 425 7.58 -21.00 -10.65
N PHE A 426 8.34 -21.92 -11.25
CA PHE A 426 7.91 -22.68 -12.44
C PHE A 426 7.53 -24.14 -12.10
N ASP A 427 7.67 -24.53 -10.83
CA ASP A 427 7.60 -25.91 -10.34
C ASP A 427 6.81 -26.04 -9.02
N LEU A 428 6.09 -24.99 -8.61
CA LEU A 428 5.31 -24.95 -7.37
C LEU A 428 3.81 -24.70 -7.63
N PRO A 429 3.09 -25.63 -8.28
CA PRO A 429 1.64 -25.51 -8.39
C PRO A 429 0.99 -25.62 -6.98
N PRO A 430 -0.09 -24.87 -6.70
CA PRO A 430 -0.88 -24.07 -7.65
C PRO A 430 -0.39 -22.63 -7.85
N PHE A 431 0.76 -22.24 -7.27
CA PHE A 431 1.27 -20.86 -7.32
C PHE A 431 1.88 -20.51 -8.68
N GLY A 432 2.73 -21.40 -9.20
CA GLY A 432 3.30 -21.27 -10.53
C GLY A 432 3.81 -22.61 -11.04
N LEU A 433 3.41 -22.96 -12.26
CA LEU A 433 3.84 -24.14 -12.98
C LEU A 433 4.01 -23.82 -14.45
N ALA A 434 5.22 -23.99 -14.97
CA ALA A 434 5.50 -23.89 -16.38
C ALA A 434 5.29 -25.22 -17.09
N THR A 435 4.64 -25.17 -18.25
CA THR A 435 4.58 -26.28 -19.20
C THR A 435 5.31 -25.89 -20.48
N GLY A 436 5.97 -26.84 -21.14
CA GLY A 436 6.78 -26.59 -22.35
C GLY A 436 8.27 -26.83 -22.13
N THR A 437 9.08 -26.47 -23.13
CA THR A 437 10.55 -26.41 -23.03
C THR A 437 10.99 -25.10 -22.40
N GLU A 438 12.24 -25.01 -21.94
CA GLU A 438 12.79 -23.79 -21.31
C GLU A 438 12.64 -22.53 -22.19
N GLU A 439 12.68 -22.69 -23.52
CA GLU A 439 12.48 -21.60 -24.48
C GLU A 439 10.99 -21.22 -24.75
N ASP A 440 10.03 -22.11 -24.47
CA ASP A 440 8.59 -21.94 -24.76
C ASP A 440 7.71 -22.08 -23.50
N ALA A 441 8.31 -21.91 -22.32
CA ALA A 441 7.65 -22.10 -21.05
C ALA A 441 6.45 -21.15 -20.90
N THR A 442 5.24 -21.71 -20.78
CA THR A 442 4.03 -20.94 -20.47
C THR A 442 3.64 -21.21 -19.02
N PRO A 443 3.95 -20.30 -18.08
CA PRO A 443 3.58 -20.48 -16.69
C PRO A 443 2.10 -20.25 -16.47
N THR A 444 1.51 -21.01 -15.54
CA THR A 444 0.14 -20.83 -15.04
C THR A 444 0.11 -21.01 -13.54
N GLY A 445 -0.79 -20.32 -12.83
CA GLY A 445 -0.92 -20.44 -11.39
C GLY A 445 -1.51 -19.20 -10.74
N PHE A 446 -1.63 -19.25 -9.41
CA PHE A 446 -2.10 -18.14 -8.59
C PHE A 446 -1.24 -16.88 -8.77
N ASP A 447 0.08 -16.99 -8.64
CA ASP A 447 0.99 -15.84 -8.75
C ASP A 447 0.98 -15.28 -10.19
N ILE A 448 0.86 -16.17 -11.18
CA ILE A 448 0.78 -15.82 -12.60
C ILE A 448 -0.49 -14.99 -12.90
N ASP A 449 -1.65 -15.45 -12.43
CA ASP A 449 -2.93 -14.76 -12.66
C ASP A 449 -2.97 -13.40 -11.91
N ILE A 450 -2.36 -13.30 -10.72
CA ILE A 450 -2.20 -12.01 -10.01
C ILE A 450 -1.36 -11.04 -10.85
N LEU A 451 -0.22 -11.49 -11.37
CA LEU A 451 0.71 -10.64 -12.10
C LEU A 451 0.25 -10.28 -13.52
N HIS A 452 -0.58 -11.11 -14.14
CA HIS A 452 -1.32 -10.74 -15.35
C HIS A 452 -2.29 -9.57 -15.10
N GLU A 453 -2.97 -9.53 -13.95
CA GLU A 453 -3.81 -8.37 -13.60
C GLU A 453 -2.97 -7.12 -13.33
N PHE A 454 -1.74 -7.26 -12.81
CA PHE A 454 -0.81 -6.14 -12.69
C PHE A 454 -0.44 -5.60 -14.08
N ALA A 455 0.03 -6.47 -15.00
CA ALA A 455 0.37 -6.07 -16.36
C ALA A 455 -0.80 -5.38 -17.08
N LYS A 456 -2.00 -5.97 -16.99
CA LYS A 456 -3.22 -5.42 -17.57
C LYS A 456 -3.56 -4.02 -17.01
N ARG A 457 -3.51 -3.83 -15.69
CA ARG A 457 -3.83 -2.54 -15.05
C ARG A 457 -2.75 -1.49 -15.29
N TRP A 458 -1.48 -1.89 -15.33
CA TRP A 458 -0.38 -0.94 -15.41
C TRP A 458 0.00 -0.55 -16.83
N LEU A 459 -0.18 -1.47 -17.77
CA LEU A 459 0.30 -1.35 -19.15
C LEU A 459 -0.84 -1.44 -20.19
N GLY A 460 -2.07 -1.73 -19.75
CA GLY A 460 -3.22 -1.90 -20.63
C GLY A 460 -3.21 -3.22 -21.42
N ASP A 461 -2.24 -4.09 -21.16
CA ASP A 461 -2.03 -5.35 -21.88
C ASP A 461 -1.65 -6.46 -20.90
N VAL A 462 -2.44 -7.54 -20.91
CA VAL A 462 -2.23 -8.71 -20.05
C VAL A 462 -0.94 -9.45 -20.40
N ASP A 463 -0.52 -9.40 -21.66
CA ASP A 463 0.66 -10.11 -22.17
C ASP A 463 1.94 -9.24 -22.08
N ALA A 464 1.83 -8.02 -21.54
CA ALA A 464 2.96 -7.11 -21.32
C ALA A 464 3.78 -7.48 -20.07
N ILE A 465 4.10 -8.76 -19.94
CA ILE A 465 4.86 -9.32 -18.83
C ILE A 465 5.77 -10.46 -19.28
N ASP A 466 7.00 -10.46 -18.78
CA ASP A 466 7.98 -11.53 -18.94
C ASP A 466 8.16 -12.23 -17.60
N PHE A 467 7.91 -13.54 -17.57
CA PHE A 467 8.11 -14.36 -16.38
C PHE A 467 9.52 -14.96 -16.35
N VAL A 468 10.20 -14.76 -15.23
CA VAL A 468 11.53 -15.32 -14.95
C VAL A 468 11.38 -16.39 -13.87
N PRO A 469 11.93 -17.61 -14.07
CA PRO A 469 11.89 -18.65 -13.05
C PRO A 469 12.74 -18.25 -11.84
N VAL A 470 12.10 -18.18 -10.66
CA VAL A 470 12.80 -17.88 -9.41
C VAL A 470 12.41 -18.86 -8.31
N THR A 471 13.31 -19.00 -7.35
CA THR A 471 13.11 -19.75 -6.11
C THR A 471 13.18 -18.77 -4.93
N ALA A 472 12.70 -19.20 -3.76
CA ALA A 472 12.86 -18.40 -2.55
C ALA A 472 14.34 -18.09 -2.21
N ALA A 473 15.28 -18.92 -2.67
CA ALA A 473 16.70 -18.77 -2.37
C ALA A 473 17.43 -17.73 -3.24
N ASN A 474 16.95 -17.44 -4.46
CA ASN A 474 17.60 -16.51 -5.40
C ASN A 474 16.79 -15.25 -5.70
N ALA A 475 15.52 -15.17 -5.27
CA ALA A 475 14.64 -14.03 -5.56
C ALA A 475 15.25 -12.67 -5.19
N THR A 476 15.81 -12.53 -3.97
CA THR A 476 16.41 -11.26 -3.51
C THR A 476 17.66 -10.89 -4.31
N GLN A 477 18.46 -11.87 -4.74
CA GLN A 477 19.62 -11.62 -5.59
C GLN A 477 19.21 -11.09 -6.98
N LEU A 478 18.17 -11.69 -7.59
CA LEU A 478 17.67 -11.30 -8.90
C LEU A 478 16.98 -9.92 -8.87
N LEU A 479 16.29 -9.60 -7.76
CA LEU A 479 15.78 -8.25 -7.50
C LEU A 479 16.92 -7.24 -7.41
N ALA A 480 17.96 -7.55 -6.62
CA ALA A 480 19.09 -6.65 -6.42
C ALA A 480 19.94 -6.45 -7.69
N SER A 481 20.03 -7.45 -8.58
CA SER A 481 20.71 -7.31 -9.88
C SER A 481 19.86 -6.57 -10.92
N GLY A 482 18.56 -6.40 -10.67
CA GLY A 482 17.60 -5.82 -11.60
C GLY A 482 17.20 -6.76 -12.75
N GLU A 483 17.48 -8.06 -12.63
CA GLU A 483 17.05 -9.09 -13.59
C GLU A 483 15.53 -9.29 -13.55
N ILE A 484 14.91 -9.01 -12.41
CA ILE A 484 13.45 -8.97 -12.23
C ILE A 484 13.06 -7.65 -11.54
N ASP A 485 11.85 -7.16 -11.82
CA ASP A 485 11.33 -5.97 -11.15
C ASP A 485 10.65 -6.31 -9.83
N LEU A 486 9.95 -7.44 -9.75
CA LEU A 486 9.32 -7.96 -8.53
C LEU A 486 9.46 -9.49 -8.46
N ALA A 487 9.26 -10.07 -7.27
CA ALA A 487 9.20 -11.51 -7.08
C ALA A 487 7.92 -11.93 -6.33
N ALA A 488 7.02 -12.64 -7.02
CA ALA A 488 5.89 -13.36 -6.44
C ALA A 488 6.23 -14.85 -6.43
N ALA A 489 6.90 -15.30 -5.36
CA ALA A 489 7.46 -16.65 -5.32
C ALA A 489 7.30 -17.33 -3.97
N VAL A 490 6.09 -17.21 -3.42
CA VAL A 490 5.74 -17.86 -2.14
C VAL A 490 6.77 -17.50 -1.05
N LEU A 491 7.14 -16.23 -1.01
CA LEU A 491 8.11 -15.68 -0.07
C LEU A 491 7.41 -15.39 1.27
N PRO A 492 7.73 -16.13 2.36
CA PRO A 492 7.17 -15.81 3.66
C PRO A 492 7.65 -14.44 4.10
N ARG A 493 6.77 -13.62 4.66
CA ARG A 493 7.14 -12.32 5.22
C ARG A 493 7.98 -12.52 6.47
N ARG A 494 9.23 -12.07 6.41
CA ARG A 494 10.21 -12.22 7.49
C ARG A 494 11.06 -10.97 7.63
N LEU A 495 11.47 -10.67 8.84
CA LEU A 495 12.30 -9.50 9.13
C LEU A 495 13.62 -9.50 8.35
N ASN A 496 14.20 -10.67 8.10
CA ASN A 496 15.44 -10.78 7.34
C ASN A 496 15.24 -10.61 5.81
N LEU A 497 14.02 -10.78 5.28
CA LEU A 497 13.74 -10.45 3.89
C LEU A 497 13.52 -8.94 3.71
N GLU A 498 12.93 -8.27 4.72
CA GLU A 498 12.80 -6.81 4.74
C GLU A 498 14.14 -6.07 4.82
N GLU A 499 15.25 -6.77 5.14
CA GLU A 499 16.60 -6.20 5.01
C GLU A 499 17.01 -6.08 3.53
N ALA A 500 16.71 -7.10 2.72
CA ALA A 500 17.21 -7.23 1.35
C ALA A 500 16.23 -6.74 0.27
N SER A 501 14.96 -6.55 0.62
CA SER A 501 13.87 -6.14 -0.28
C SER A 501 12.73 -5.51 0.51
N ASP A 502 11.99 -4.57 -0.09
CA ASP A 502 10.74 -4.11 0.48
C ASP A 502 9.67 -5.18 0.18
N LEU A 503 8.70 -5.36 1.08
CA LEU A 503 7.62 -6.34 0.92
C LEU A 503 6.28 -5.65 0.70
N SER A 504 5.45 -6.25 -0.15
CA SER A 504 4.04 -5.86 -0.26
C SER A 504 3.28 -6.20 1.03
N GLN A 505 2.03 -5.74 1.11
CA GLN A 505 1.05 -6.34 2.00
C GLN A 505 0.97 -7.85 1.80
N THR A 506 0.50 -8.56 2.83
CA THR A 506 0.23 -9.98 2.76
C THR A 506 -0.83 -10.28 1.68
N TYR A 507 -0.41 -10.84 0.55
CA TYR A 507 -1.31 -11.21 -0.56
C TYR A 507 -1.76 -12.68 -0.46
N TYR A 508 -1.10 -13.48 0.38
CA TYR A 508 -1.49 -14.85 0.68
C TYR A 508 -1.13 -15.20 2.12
N ARG A 509 -2.09 -15.72 2.88
CA ARG A 509 -1.91 -16.25 4.24
C ARG A 509 -2.17 -17.75 4.19
N GLY A 510 -1.09 -18.53 4.31
CA GLY A 510 -1.09 -19.98 4.13
C GLY A 510 -0.63 -20.73 5.37
N GLN A 511 -1.07 -21.97 5.54
CA GLN A 511 -0.55 -22.87 6.56
C GLN A 511 0.36 -23.92 5.93
N GLN A 512 1.39 -24.33 6.69
CA GLN A 512 2.06 -25.58 6.40
C GLN A 512 1.10 -26.74 6.75
N ALA A 513 1.26 -27.87 6.08
CA ALA A 513 0.50 -29.09 6.31
C ALA A 513 1.44 -30.30 6.30
N LEU A 514 0.89 -31.45 6.69
CA LEU A 514 1.59 -32.72 6.67
C LEU A 514 0.90 -33.68 5.69
N MET A 515 1.58 -34.06 4.63
CA MET A 515 1.14 -35.14 3.75
C MET A 515 1.63 -36.48 4.30
N VAL A 516 0.75 -37.46 4.38
CA VAL A 516 1.07 -38.81 4.84
C VAL A 516 0.45 -39.84 3.91
N ARG A 517 0.88 -41.10 4.02
CA ARG A 517 0.14 -42.20 3.39
C ARG A 517 -1.22 -42.36 4.06
N SER A 518 -2.21 -42.78 3.29
CA SER A 518 -3.58 -43.05 3.74
C SER A 518 -3.70 -44.11 4.84
N ASP A 519 -2.69 -44.99 4.99
CA ASP A 519 -2.60 -46.00 6.04
C ASP A 519 -1.78 -45.54 7.28
N SER A 520 -1.28 -44.30 7.25
CA SER A 520 -0.49 -43.72 8.34
C SER A 520 -1.30 -43.61 9.63
N GLN A 521 -0.60 -43.79 10.75
CA GLN A 521 -1.17 -43.60 12.09
C GLN A 521 -0.97 -42.16 12.60
N LEU A 522 -0.35 -41.29 11.80
CA LEU A 522 -0.19 -39.88 12.14
C LEU A 522 -1.53 -39.17 11.94
N THR A 523 -2.09 -38.64 13.02
CA THR A 523 -3.38 -37.91 12.98
C THR A 523 -3.38 -36.64 13.83
N SER A 524 -2.27 -36.32 14.50
CA SER A 524 -2.16 -35.18 15.41
C SER A 524 -0.71 -34.72 15.54
N LEU A 525 -0.53 -33.50 16.06
CA LEU A 525 0.79 -32.95 16.32
C LEU A 525 1.62 -33.82 17.28
N ALA A 526 0.98 -34.39 18.30
CA ALA A 526 1.65 -35.29 19.24
C ALA A 526 2.15 -36.59 18.57
N ALA A 527 1.46 -37.07 17.54
CA ALA A 527 1.84 -38.28 16.82
C ALA A 527 3.12 -38.10 15.98
N ILE A 528 3.50 -36.85 15.67
CA ILE A 528 4.71 -36.52 14.90
C ILE A 528 6.00 -36.74 15.72
N ASN A 529 5.90 -36.90 17.04
CA ASN A 529 7.08 -37.07 17.89
C ASN A 529 7.85 -38.37 17.55
N ASN A 530 9.17 -38.25 17.44
CA ASN A 530 10.12 -39.28 17.02
C ASN A 530 9.92 -39.82 15.60
N THR A 531 9.33 -39.03 14.71
CA THR A 531 9.18 -39.38 13.28
C THR A 531 10.28 -38.76 12.41
N THR A 532 10.44 -39.29 11.21
CA THR A 532 11.23 -38.68 10.14
C THR A 532 10.31 -38.06 9.10
N LEU A 533 10.40 -36.75 8.91
CA LEU A 533 9.59 -36.01 7.94
C LEU A 533 10.46 -35.52 6.79
N GLY A 534 10.02 -35.79 5.56
CA GLY A 534 10.62 -35.24 4.36
C GLY A 534 10.17 -33.81 4.10
N VAL A 535 11.03 -33.01 3.47
CA VAL A 535 10.74 -31.61 3.14
C VAL A 535 11.54 -31.19 1.92
N LEU A 536 11.02 -30.29 1.10
CA LEU A 536 11.78 -29.70 -0.01
C LEU A 536 12.93 -28.85 0.56
N GLN A 537 14.13 -29.01 0.00
CA GLN A 537 15.31 -28.27 0.44
C GLN A 537 15.09 -26.78 0.24
N GLY A 538 15.40 -25.99 1.27
CA GLY A 538 15.19 -24.53 1.26
C GLY A 538 13.74 -24.09 1.48
N ALA A 539 12.79 -25.01 1.68
CA ALA A 539 11.41 -24.64 1.95
C ALA A 539 11.25 -23.97 3.33
N PRO A 540 10.40 -22.93 3.45
CA PRO A 540 10.05 -22.30 4.72
C PRO A 540 9.59 -23.28 5.82
N ALA A 541 8.99 -24.39 5.39
CA ALA A 541 8.55 -25.50 6.23
C ALA A 541 9.61 -26.04 7.20
N ILE A 542 10.90 -26.00 6.82
CA ILE A 542 12.01 -26.49 7.66
C ILE A 542 12.06 -25.71 8.98
N GLU A 543 12.08 -24.38 8.89
CA GLU A 543 12.18 -23.51 10.05
C GLU A 543 10.89 -23.55 10.88
N GLN A 544 9.73 -23.55 10.23
CA GLN A 544 8.44 -23.65 10.91
C GLN A 544 8.35 -24.92 11.75
N MET A 545 8.80 -26.06 11.21
CA MET A 545 8.82 -27.31 11.95
C MET A 545 9.84 -27.27 13.10
N GLN A 546 11.00 -26.64 12.94
CA GLN A 546 11.97 -26.47 14.02
C GLN A 546 11.43 -25.60 15.16
N LEU A 547 10.79 -24.47 14.84
CA LEU A 547 10.16 -23.58 15.81
C LEU A 547 9.03 -24.30 16.56
N LEU A 548 8.16 -25.01 15.83
CA LEU A 548 7.07 -25.80 16.41
C LEU A 548 7.60 -26.93 17.30
N ALA A 549 8.62 -27.66 16.84
CA ALA A 549 9.22 -28.75 17.62
C ALA A 549 9.84 -28.24 18.92
N ASN A 550 10.56 -27.11 18.88
CA ASN A 550 11.13 -26.49 20.07
C ASN A 550 10.06 -26.01 21.05
N ARG A 551 8.99 -25.38 20.54
CA ARG A 551 7.87 -24.88 21.36
C ARG A 551 7.13 -26.00 22.08
N GLU A 552 6.91 -27.11 21.39
CA GLU A 552 6.11 -28.24 21.87
C GLU A 552 6.96 -29.36 22.50
N GLY A 553 8.29 -29.25 22.49
CA GLY A 553 9.20 -30.29 22.99
C GLY A 553 9.19 -31.57 22.16
N LEU A 554 8.98 -31.47 20.85
CA LEU A 554 8.98 -32.61 19.92
C LEU A 554 10.39 -32.93 19.42
N SER A 555 10.68 -34.22 19.24
CA SER A 555 11.86 -34.68 18.53
C SER A 555 11.45 -35.13 17.12
N VAL A 556 11.83 -34.38 16.09
CA VAL A 556 11.48 -34.70 14.70
C VAL A 556 12.75 -34.70 13.87
N ASN A 557 12.98 -35.75 13.09
CA ASN A 557 14.08 -35.79 12.14
C ASN A 557 13.63 -35.22 10.79
N ILE A 558 14.28 -34.16 10.31
CA ILE A 558 13.93 -33.51 9.05
C ILE A 558 14.88 -33.97 7.95
N GLN A 559 14.32 -34.60 6.92
CA GLN A 559 15.06 -35.11 5.77
C GLN A 559 14.82 -34.21 4.54
N PRO A 560 15.79 -33.37 4.14
CA PRO A 560 15.64 -32.52 2.97
C PRO A 560 15.77 -33.31 1.66
N TYR A 561 15.01 -32.91 0.64
CA TYR A 561 15.06 -33.42 -0.73
C TYR A 561 15.25 -32.25 -1.70
N ALA A 562 16.12 -32.40 -2.70
CA ALA A 562 16.32 -31.37 -3.72
C ALA A 562 15.09 -31.21 -4.63
N GLU A 563 14.41 -32.33 -4.91
CA GLU A 563 13.27 -32.40 -5.83
C GLU A 563 12.03 -32.90 -5.10
N LEU A 564 10.88 -32.28 -5.37
CA LEU A 564 9.60 -32.66 -4.77
C LEU A 564 9.20 -34.11 -5.12
N SER A 565 9.50 -34.53 -6.35
CA SER A 565 9.27 -35.91 -6.82
C SER A 565 10.04 -36.95 -6.01
N ALA A 566 11.27 -36.62 -5.59
CA ALA A 566 12.09 -37.49 -4.75
C ALA A 566 11.52 -37.60 -3.32
N ALA A 567 11.00 -36.50 -2.78
CA ALA A 567 10.33 -36.49 -1.48
C ALA A 567 9.08 -37.39 -1.48
N ILE A 568 8.25 -37.29 -2.54
CA ILE A 568 7.06 -38.13 -2.72
C ILE A 568 7.42 -39.62 -2.81
N ALA A 569 8.43 -39.96 -3.62
CA ALA A 569 8.89 -41.35 -3.75
C ALA A 569 9.36 -41.92 -2.41
N ALA A 570 10.05 -41.11 -1.59
CA ALA A 570 10.47 -41.53 -0.25
C ALA A 570 9.30 -41.77 0.71
N LEU A 571 8.26 -40.92 0.67
CA LEU A 571 7.04 -41.12 1.47
C LEU A 571 6.31 -42.41 1.08
N GLN A 572 6.14 -42.63 -0.22
CA GLN A 572 5.51 -43.85 -0.77
C GLN A 572 6.31 -45.11 -0.44
N ALA A 573 7.64 -45.04 -0.49
CA ALA A 573 8.54 -46.13 -0.12
C ALA A 573 8.68 -46.34 1.39
N ASN A 574 7.96 -45.57 2.22
CA ASN A 574 8.02 -45.61 3.69
C ASN A 574 9.44 -45.34 4.25
N GLN A 575 10.21 -44.50 3.55
CA GLN A 575 11.52 -44.00 4.01
C GLN A 575 11.38 -42.78 4.92
N VAL A 576 10.27 -42.05 4.78
CA VAL A 576 9.83 -40.98 5.68
C VAL A 576 8.38 -41.24 6.10
N ASP A 577 7.99 -40.74 7.27
CA ASP A 577 6.68 -40.92 7.88
C ASP A 577 5.64 -39.92 7.34
N GLY A 578 6.10 -38.77 6.84
CA GLY A 578 5.28 -37.73 6.23
C GLY A 578 6.13 -36.71 5.47
N LEU A 579 5.47 -35.84 4.70
CA LEU A 579 6.07 -34.69 4.01
C LEU A 579 5.48 -33.39 4.51
N ILE A 580 6.33 -32.42 4.84
CA ILE A 580 5.90 -31.09 5.26
C ILE A 580 6.03 -30.13 4.08
N GLY A 581 5.02 -29.30 3.88
CA GLY A 581 5.00 -28.27 2.86
C GLY A 581 3.73 -27.44 2.95
N LEU A 582 3.62 -26.43 2.09
CA LEU A 582 2.44 -25.57 2.05
C LEU A 582 1.19 -26.36 1.70
N GLN A 583 0.11 -26.11 2.42
CA GLN A 583 -1.13 -26.87 2.29
C GLN A 583 -1.64 -26.96 0.84
N PRO A 584 -1.75 -25.87 0.04
CA PRO A 584 -2.26 -25.99 -1.33
C PRO A 584 -1.36 -26.83 -2.24
N ILE A 585 -0.04 -26.76 -2.04
CA ILE A 585 0.94 -27.55 -2.80
C ILE A 585 0.72 -29.04 -2.48
N LEU A 586 0.66 -29.39 -1.19
CA LEU A 586 0.45 -30.77 -0.78
C LEU A 586 -0.93 -31.31 -1.19
N GLU A 587 -1.99 -30.50 -1.12
CA GLU A 587 -3.33 -30.90 -1.54
C GLU A 587 -3.38 -31.22 -3.04
N GLN A 588 -2.74 -30.38 -3.87
CA GLN A 588 -2.67 -30.63 -5.30
C GLN A 588 -1.88 -31.90 -5.64
N LEU A 589 -0.76 -32.13 -4.96
CA LEU A 589 0.04 -33.35 -5.13
C LEU A 589 -0.74 -34.60 -4.70
N ALA A 590 -1.41 -34.55 -3.55
CA ALA A 590 -2.23 -35.65 -3.05
C ALA A 590 -3.42 -35.94 -3.96
N ALA A 591 -3.95 -34.93 -4.67
CA ALA A 591 -4.99 -35.14 -5.67
C ALA A 591 -4.50 -35.90 -6.91
N SER A 592 -3.21 -35.79 -7.25
CA SER A 592 -2.60 -36.53 -8.37
C SER A 592 -2.02 -37.91 -8.00
N GLU A 593 -1.82 -38.18 -6.70
CA GLU A 593 -1.13 -39.38 -6.21
C GLU A 593 -2.05 -40.26 -5.36
N SER A 594 -2.34 -41.49 -5.81
CA SER A 594 -3.23 -42.39 -5.07
C SER A 594 -2.60 -42.84 -3.75
N GLY A 595 -3.40 -42.83 -2.67
CA GLY A 595 -2.98 -43.37 -1.37
C GLY A 595 -2.23 -42.38 -0.48
N LEU A 596 -2.20 -41.09 -0.83
CA LEU A 596 -1.71 -40.00 0.00
C LEU A 596 -2.87 -39.14 0.51
N VAL A 597 -2.73 -38.58 1.71
CA VAL A 597 -3.71 -37.68 2.35
C VAL A 597 -2.98 -36.52 3.02
N VAL A 598 -3.64 -35.37 3.14
CA VAL A 598 -3.08 -34.16 3.77
C VAL A 598 -3.77 -33.92 5.11
N LEU A 599 -2.96 -33.70 6.15
CA LEU A 599 -3.37 -33.32 7.49
C LEU A 599 -3.13 -31.82 7.68
N THR A 600 -4.19 -31.08 7.99
CA THR A 600 -4.19 -29.62 8.14
C THR A 600 -4.39 -29.22 9.62
N GLY A 601 -4.25 -27.93 9.93
CA GLY A 601 -4.46 -27.41 11.29
C GLY A 601 -3.36 -27.78 12.30
N LEU A 602 -2.23 -28.31 11.83
CA LEU A 602 -1.09 -28.69 12.66
C LEU A 602 -0.10 -27.55 12.86
N PHE A 603 -0.07 -26.58 11.94
CA PHE A 603 0.89 -25.49 11.89
C PHE A 603 0.16 -24.15 11.95
N PRO A 604 0.78 -23.11 12.53
CA PRO A 604 0.24 -21.76 12.48
C PRO A 604 0.22 -21.25 11.03
N ALA A 605 -0.67 -20.27 10.76
CA ALA A 605 -0.69 -19.57 9.49
C ALA A 605 0.51 -18.61 9.36
N GLU A 606 1.04 -18.52 8.15
CA GLU A 606 2.17 -17.68 7.78
C GLU A 606 1.75 -16.70 6.69
N ALA A 607 2.28 -15.48 6.75
CA ALA A 607 2.04 -14.44 5.77
C ALA A 607 3.04 -14.54 4.62
N TYR A 608 2.59 -14.37 3.38
CA TYR A 608 3.40 -14.34 2.17
C TYR A 608 3.22 -13.00 1.45
N ALA A 609 4.32 -12.44 0.95
CA ALA A 609 4.36 -11.15 0.23
C ALA A 609 5.00 -11.26 -1.15
N ILE A 610 4.75 -10.25 -1.97
CA ILE A 610 5.53 -9.95 -3.18
C ILE A 610 6.72 -9.11 -2.73
N ALA A 611 7.92 -9.54 -3.08
CA ALA A 611 9.13 -8.78 -2.82
C ALA A 611 9.40 -7.79 -3.96
N VAL A 612 9.79 -6.57 -3.61
CA VAL A 612 10.16 -5.48 -4.52
C VAL A 612 11.49 -4.86 -4.08
N PRO A 613 12.18 -4.09 -4.95
CA PRO A 613 13.42 -3.44 -4.57
C PRO A 613 13.25 -2.51 -3.36
N ASN A 614 14.26 -2.48 -2.48
CA ASN A 614 14.33 -1.54 -1.36
C ASN A 614 14.33 -0.09 -1.85
N PHE A 615 13.81 0.81 -1.00
CA PHE A 615 13.81 2.27 -1.21
C PHE A 615 12.99 2.74 -2.43
N ASP A 616 12.26 1.83 -3.09
CA ASP A 616 11.33 2.16 -4.16
C ASP A 616 9.89 2.09 -3.67
N LYS A 617 9.60 2.96 -2.69
CA LYS A 617 8.29 3.10 -2.09
C LYS A 617 7.19 3.25 -3.14
N ARG A 618 7.43 4.06 -4.17
CA ARG A 618 6.44 4.30 -5.23
C ARG A 618 6.04 3.00 -5.94
N PHE A 619 7.00 2.11 -6.20
CA PHE A 619 6.71 0.81 -6.80
C PHE A 619 6.03 -0.16 -5.82
N ARG A 620 6.48 -0.19 -4.56
CA ARG A 620 5.81 -0.96 -3.50
C ARG A 620 4.34 -0.54 -3.35
N ASP A 621 4.05 0.75 -3.39
CA ASP A 621 2.69 1.27 -3.23
C ASP A 621 1.84 0.98 -4.45
N LEU A 622 2.40 1.02 -5.68
CA LEU A 622 1.70 0.54 -6.87
C LEU A 622 1.24 -0.91 -6.69
N VAL A 623 2.13 -1.79 -6.23
CA VAL A 623 1.81 -3.20 -5.93
C VAL A 623 0.68 -3.29 -4.88
N ASN A 624 0.80 -2.56 -3.76
CA ASN A 624 -0.17 -2.60 -2.68
C ASN A 624 -1.54 -2.05 -3.11
N PHE A 625 -1.60 -0.93 -3.82
CA PHE A 625 -2.86 -0.36 -4.32
C PHE A 625 -3.53 -1.29 -5.32
N THR A 626 -2.75 -1.90 -6.20
CA THR A 626 -3.28 -2.87 -7.18
C THR A 626 -3.92 -4.07 -6.47
N LEU A 627 -3.27 -4.61 -5.43
CA LEU A 627 -3.83 -5.68 -4.59
C LEU A 627 -5.13 -5.24 -3.89
N GLN A 628 -5.17 -4.04 -3.33
CA GLN A 628 -6.36 -3.48 -2.67
C GLN A 628 -7.53 -3.32 -3.65
N GLU A 629 -7.26 -2.79 -4.85
CA GLU A 629 -8.27 -2.63 -5.89
C GLU A 629 -8.80 -3.97 -6.40
N MET A 630 -7.92 -4.95 -6.59
CA MET A 630 -8.31 -6.32 -6.94
C MET A 630 -9.17 -6.97 -5.84
N GLN A 631 -8.94 -6.65 -4.57
CA GLN A 631 -9.82 -7.10 -3.49
C GLN A 631 -11.18 -6.40 -3.55
N GLN A 632 -11.19 -5.08 -3.74
CA GLN A 632 -12.41 -4.27 -3.79
C GLN A 632 -13.35 -4.67 -4.94
N ASP A 633 -12.81 -4.96 -6.14
CA ASP A 633 -13.62 -5.35 -7.30
C ASP A 633 -13.87 -6.87 -7.41
N GLY A 634 -13.33 -7.65 -6.47
CA GLY A 634 -13.51 -9.11 -6.40
C GLY A 634 -12.63 -9.92 -7.34
N THR A 635 -11.72 -9.30 -8.10
CA THR A 635 -10.73 -9.99 -8.95
C THR A 635 -9.81 -10.89 -8.14
N TYR A 636 -9.29 -10.41 -7.02
CA TYR A 636 -8.46 -11.20 -6.11
C TYR A 636 -9.22 -12.45 -5.63
N MET A 637 -10.46 -12.27 -5.15
CA MET A 637 -11.34 -13.35 -4.70
C MET A 637 -11.58 -14.41 -5.79
N ARG A 638 -11.77 -13.97 -7.05
CA ARG A 638 -11.96 -14.87 -8.21
C ARG A 638 -10.71 -15.71 -8.46
N ILE A 639 -9.52 -15.09 -8.43
CA ILE A 639 -8.24 -15.76 -8.63
C ILE A 639 -7.97 -16.75 -7.50
N THR A 640 -8.18 -16.34 -6.24
CA THR A 640 -8.02 -17.23 -5.07
C THR A 640 -8.95 -18.44 -5.16
N ARG A 641 -10.24 -18.25 -5.45
CA ARG A 641 -11.19 -19.39 -5.57
C ARG A 641 -10.83 -20.37 -6.69
N ARG A 642 -10.20 -19.88 -7.76
CA ARG A 642 -9.75 -20.71 -8.88
C ARG A 642 -8.58 -21.61 -8.48
N TRP A 643 -7.56 -21.03 -7.85
CA TRP A 643 -6.28 -21.71 -7.61
C TRP A 643 -6.15 -22.32 -6.21
N LEU A 644 -6.85 -21.77 -5.23
CA LEU A 644 -6.72 -22.08 -3.81
C LEU A 644 -8.10 -22.34 -3.16
N PRO A 645 -8.94 -23.25 -3.69
CA PRO A 645 -10.34 -23.41 -3.25
C PRO A 645 -10.53 -23.83 -1.78
N ASN A 646 -9.52 -24.47 -1.19
CA ASN A 646 -9.52 -24.90 0.21
C ASN A 646 -8.83 -23.90 1.15
N SER A 647 -8.26 -22.83 0.60
CA SER A 647 -7.72 -21.71 1.37
C SER A 647 -8.73 -20.57 1.32
N GLY A 648 -9.08 -20.02 2.48
CA GLY A 648 -9.85 -18.77 2.52
C GLY A 648 -9.06 -17.64 1.83
N PRO A 649 -9.74 -16.63 1.26
CA PRO A 649 -9.08 -15.43 0.79
C PRO A 649 -8.32 -14.75 1.94
N THR A 650 -7.14 -14.23 1.62
CA THR A 650 -6.47 -13.32 2.56
C THR A 650 -7.19 -12.00 2.53
N GLU A 651 -7.51 -11.45 3.70
CA GLU A 651 -8.01 -10.10 3.79
C GLU A 651 -6.82 -9.14 3.63
N ILE A 652 -6.73 -8.54 2.45
CA ILE A 652 -5.78 -7.47 2.13
C ILE A 652 -6.26 -6.21 2.86
N GLU A 653 -5.36 -5.51 3.54
CA GLU A 653 -5.72 -4.29 4.26
C GLU A 653 -6.05 -3.18 3.24
N ILE A 654 -7.30 -2.68 3.29
CA ILE A 654 -7.75 -1.59 2.43
C ILE A 654 -7.46 -0.26 3.11
N TRP A 655 -6.65 0.58 2.46
CA TRP A 655 -6.38 1.92 2.95
C TRP A 655 -7.40 2.90 2.37
N PRO A 656 -8.01 3.78 3.21
CA PRO A 656 -8.90 4.82 2.75
C PRO A 656 -8.20 5.85 1.85
N GLY A 657 -8.98 6.52 1.00
CA GLY A 657 -8.48 7.52 0.05
C GLY A 657 -8.42 7.02 -1.39
N ILE A 658 -7.96 7.87 -2.29
CA ILE A 658 -7.84 7.56 -3.72
C ILE A 658 -6.39 7.14 -3.99
N SER A 659 -6.19 6.14 -4.85
CA SER A 659 -4.84 5.78 -5.29
C SER A 659 -4.23 7.00 -6.02
N TYR A 660 -3.13 7.58 -5.52
CA TYR A 660 -2.41 8.64 -6.24
C TYR A 660 -1.62 8.12 -7.45
N LEU A 661 -1.50 6.80 -7.57
CA LEU A 661 -0.95 6.10 -8.72
C LEU A 661 -2.11 5.63 -9.60
N ASP A 662 -2.81 6.59 -10.21
CA ASP A 662 -3.88 6.30 -11.15
C ASP A 662 -3.29 6.18 -12.57
N LEU A 663 -3.03 4.94 -12.99
CA LEU A 663 -2.55 4.64 -14.34
C LEU A 663 -3.67 4.66 -15.39
N ASP A 664 -4.94 4.64 -14.95
CA ASP A 664 -6.10 4.76 -15.83
C ASP A 664 -6.34 6.22 -16.28
N LEU A 665 -5.72 7.20 -15.60
CA LEU A 665 -5.73 8.62 -15.98
C LEU A 665 -4.58 9.03 -16.91
N ILE A 666 -3.69 8.11 -17.29
CA ILE A 666 -2.77 8.33 -18.41
C ILE A 666 -3.55 7.98 -19.68
N PRO A 667 -3.95 8.94 -20.53
CA PRO A 667 -4.53 8.58 -21.81
C PRO A 667 -3.50 7.73 -22.55
N MET A 668 -3.84 6.45 -22.73
CA MET A 668 -3.09 5.55 -23.59
C MET A 668 -2.95 6.22 -24.95
N VAL A 669 -1.77 6.77 -25.24
CA VAL A 669 -1.40 7.09 -26.60
C VAL A 669 -1.28 5.75 -27.30
N ARG A 670 -2.41 5.28 -27.87
CA ARG A 670 -2.37 4.30 -28.93
C ARG A 670 -1.54 4.93 -30.03
N VAL A 671 -0.27 4.57 -30.11
CA VAL A 671 0.48 4.71 -31.35
C VAL A 671 -0.34 3.90 -32.37
N PRO A 672 -0.97 4.54 -33.38
CA PRO A 672 -1.69 3.79 -34.38
C PRO A 672 -0.70 2.80 -34.98
N ALA A 673 -1.12 1.56 -35.16
CA ALA A 673 -0.33 0.56 -35.87
C ALA A 673 -0.01 1.11 -37.28
N GLY A 674 1.14 1.77 -37.40
CA GLY A 674 1.68 2.20 -38.67
C GLY A 674 2.06 0.96 -39.43
N GLU A 675 1.31 0.69 -40.50
CA GLU A 675 1.60 -0.36 -41.46
C GLU A 675 3.07 -0.28 -41.88
N PHE A 676 3.85 -1.31 -41.53
CA PHE A 676 5.13 -1.54 -42.16
C PHE A 676 4.90 -1.86 -43.64
N THR A 677 4.95 -0.85 -44.51
CA THR A 677 5.12 -1.08 -45.95
C THR A 677 6.57 -1.41 -46.23
N ARG A 678 6.83 -2.64 -46.66
CA ARG A 678 8.06 -3.04 -47.35
C ARG A 678 8.31 -2.14 -48.56
N GLY A 679 9.49 -1.53 -48.64
CA GLY A 679 9.96 -0.79 -49.81
C GLY A 679 11.49 -0.79 -49.89
N ASN A 680 11.99 -1.58 -50.84
CA ASN A 680 13.37 -1.91 -51.23
C ASN A 680 14.51 -0.88 -51.06
N LEU A 681 15.66 -1.47 -50.66
CA LEU A 681 17.08 -1.07 -50.73
C LEU A 681 17.57 0.07 -49.85
#